data_AF-A0AAU1HE20-F1
#
_entry.id   AF-A0AAU1HE20-F1
#
_cell.length_a   1.000
_cell.length_b   1.000
_cell.length_c   1.000
_cell.angle_alpha   90.00
_cell.angle_beta   90.00
_cell.angle_gamma   90.00
#
_symmetry.space_group_name_H-M   'P 1'
#
loop_
_entity.id
_entity.type
_entity.pdbx_description
1 polymer ?
#
loop_
_entity_poly.entity_id
_entity_poly.type
_entity_poly.pdbx_seq_one_letter_code
_entity_poly.pdbx_strand_id
1 'polypeptide(L)'
;MSRHITVAALTAAVVGLGALTGVPAAQGAEGKPSAPSAPVVTRAGLAPALVAGRGAEVPFAEQEAENAATNGTVIGPDRAAYTLPAEASGRKAVRLVPGEHVEFTLPEAADAITVRYSIPDAPGGGGITAPLDVAVNGKKRSTMTLTSQYSWLYNQYPFTNDPGAGLLQPGWWITECACVPSETTPAPVISKPFRPSHFYDEQRLLLGKRYGAGDTVRLTVPAGSRAAWTVIDVLDSELVGLPHVELKAANVLLFGADPSGRRDSAGALDRAIAFAQRKNLPVYVPPGTYQVNRHIVVDDVTIRGAGSWYTKFKGREVALGTPAPDGSVHTGVGFYGKDAADGGSRDVHLSGFAIEGDVRERVDTDQVNGIGGAMSDSSVEGLHIRHTKVGMWFDGPMSNLRITGNVIVDQIADAINFHGGVTGSTVSHTFVRNSGDDGLAMWSEKRANTGNTFARNTVQSPVLANGIAIYGGTDNTVSGNLVADPVREGSALHVGARFGAEAFRGRLDLTDNTTVRAGTYELNWRIGLGAIWFFALDQDIDADIRVTRNHFLDNTYNAIMLVTDWPVKDTYKIRGVHFKDIRVDGTGTSVVSARAAGSATFENVDARNVGAVGVNNCGSFNFTPAGSEFALVDLGGNDGGGTTGDWLAPWLLPNTITCDDRPPVVAPPAPGAW
;
A
#
# COMPACT_ATOMS: atom_id res chain seq x y z
N MET A 1 55.54 -54.04 -19.88
CA MET A 1 56.62 -53.04 -20.09
C MET A 1 56.41 -51.96 -19.05
N SER A 2 57.31 -51.77 -18.08
CA SER A 2 58.60 -51.04 -18.20
C SER A 2 58.36 -49.53 -18.26
N ARG A 3 58.88 -48.68 -17.37
CA ARG A 3 59.93 -48.87 -16.33
C ARG A 3 59.74 -47.91 -15.14
N HIS A 4 60.39 -48.21 -14.01
CA HIS A 4 60.57 -47.28 -12.89
C HIS A 4 61.50 -46.10 -13.24
N ILE A 5 61.46 -45.02 -12.45
CA ILE A 5 62.56 -44.66 -11.53
C ILE A 5 62.11 -43.53 -10.58
N THR A 6 62.63 -43.52 -9.34
CA THR A 6 62.42 -42.46 -8.35
C THR A 6 63.74 -42.18 -7.64
N VAL A 7 64.16 -40.91 -7.61
CA VAL A 7 65.26 -40.34 -6.81
C VAL A 7 64.77 -38.89 -6.54
N ALA A 8 64.50 -38.41 -5.33
CA ALA A 8 65.37 -38.26 -4.14
C ALA A 8 66.53 -37.25 -4.42
N ALA A 9 67.04 -36.43 -3.49
CA ALA A 9 66.81 -36.31 -2.05
C ALA A 9 67.15 -34.85 -1.59
N LEU A 10 67.37 -34.42 -0.33
CA LEU A 10 67.51 -35.02 1.01
C LEU A 10 67.27 -33.89 2.06
N THR A 11 66.57 -34.16 3.18
CA THR A 11 66.66 -33.60 4.59
C THR A 11 67.13 -32.16 4.89
N ALA A 12 66.76 -31.53 6.02
CA ALA A 12 66.37 -32.03 7.36
C ALA A 12 65.22 -31.17 7.98
N ALA A 13 64.39 -31.57 8.97
CA ALA A 13 64.60 -32.36 10.21
C ALA A 13 65.52 -31.61 11.23
N VAL A 14 65.35 -31.62 12.56
CA VAL A 14 64.76 -32.55 13.57
C VAL A 14 64.32 -31.72 14.80
N VAL A 15 63.36 -32.02 15.72
CA VAL A 15 62.11 -32.82 15.87
C VAL A 15 61.49 -32.36 17.23
N GLY A 16 60.16 -32.31 17.40
CA GLY A 16 59.53 -32.47 18.74
C GLY A 16 58.20 -31.74 18.99
N LEU A 17 57.22 -32.30 19.71
CA LEU A 17 57.01 -33.72 20.06
C LEU A 17 55.51 -33.95 20.31
N GLY A 18 54.88 -34.88 19.59
CA GLY A 18 53.45 -35.20 19.75
C GLY A 18 53.22 -36.59 20.35
N ALA A 19 52.32 -36.69 21.33
CA ALA A 19 51.90 -37.95 21.94
C ALA A 19 50.39 -38.17 21.73
N LEU A 20 50.02 -39.34 21.21
CA LEU A 20 48.63 -39.75 20.95
C LEU A 20 48.09 -40.60 22.10
N THR A 21 46.86 -40.34 22.55
CA THR A 21 46.03 -41.35 23.23
C THR A 21 44.52 -41.09 23.05
N GLY A 22 43.78 -42.15 22.70
CA GLY A 22 42.44 -42.42 23.26
C GLY A 22 41.25 -41.60 22.77
N VAL A 23 40.36 -42.25 22.01
CA VAL A 23 38.99 -41.77 21.77
C VAL A 23 38.08 -42.14 22.94
N PRO A 24 37.24 -41.21 23.43
CA PRO A 24 35.91 -41.54 23.96
C PRO A 24 34.81 -41.06 22.99
N ALA A 25 33.75 -41.84 22.85
CA ALA A 25 32.59 -41.41 22.07
C ALA A 25 31.80 -40.34 22.84
N ALA A 26 31.73 -39.12 22.30
CA ALA A 26 30.83 -38.09 22.82
C ALA A 26 29.40 -38.37 22.35
N GLN A 27 28.48 -38.51 23.31
CA GLN A 27 27.05 -38.60 23.03
C GLN A 27 26.57 -37.28 22.41
N GLY A 28 25.51 -37.34 21.59
CA GLY A 28 24.89 -36.15 21.02
C GLY A 28 24.35 -35.25 22.14
N ALA A 29 25.03 -34.14 22.40
CA ALA A 29 24.50 -33.10 23.26
C ALA A 29 23.31 -32.45 22.53
N GLU A 30 22.12 -32.55 23.12
CA GLU A 30 20.97 -31.78 22.66
C GLU A 30 21.37 -30.30 22.63
N GLY A 31 21.27 -29.68 21.45
CA GLY A 31 21.55 -28.28 21.30
C GLY A 31 20.63 -27.48 22.21
N LYS A 32 21.20 -26.76 23.19
CA LYS A 32 20.43 -25.78 23.96
C LYS A 32 19.71 -24.88 22.96
N PRO A 33 18.41 -24.57 23.15
CA PRO A 33 17.74 -23.57 22.35
C PRO A 33 18.59 -22.30 22.28
N SER A 34 18.77 -21.77 21.06
CA SER A 34 19.27 -20.40 20.93
C SER A 34 18.39 -19.49 21.78
N ALA A 35 19.01 -18.53 22.48
CA ALA A 35 18.23 -17.50 23.15
C ALA A 35 17.28 -16.86 22.13
N PRO A 36 16.00 -16.64 22.47
CA PRO A 36 15.05 -16.06 21.52
C PRO A 36 15.60 -14.74 21.00
N SER A 37 15.58 -14.57 19.69
CA SER A 37 15.97 -13.31 19.04
C SER A 37 15.11 -12.18 19.60
N ALA A 38 15.73 -11.03 19.86
CA ALA A 38 14.98 -9.85 20.24
C ALA A 38 13.96 -9.51 19.14
N PRO A 39 12.71 -9.15 19.47
CA PRO A 39 11.68 -8.86 18.49
C PRO A 39 12.08 -7.67 17.61
N VAL A 40 11.92 -7.84 16.29
CA VAL A 40 12.30 -6.85 15.29
C VAL A 40 11.06 -6.06 14.89
N VAL A 41 10.85 -4.92 15.56
CA VAL A 41 9.76 -4.00 15.21
C VAL A 41 10.13 -3.23 13.95
N THR A 42 9.21 -3.17 13.00
CA THR A 42 9.36 -2.44 11.74
C THR A 42 8.36 -1.30 11.60
N ARG A 43 8.55 -0.50 10.55
CA ARG A 43 7.54 0.38 9.94
C ARG A 43 7.65 0.22 8.44
N ALA A 44 6.70 -0.50 7.85
CA ALA A 44 6.66 -0.95 6.47
C ALA A 44 8.01 -1.55 6.01
N GLY A 45 8.42 -2.68 6.59
CA GLY A 45 9.65 -3.39 6.20
C GLY A 45 10.95 -2.61 6.39
N LEU A 46 10.98 -1.57 7.24
CA LEU A 46 12.20 -0.83 7.62
C LEU A 46 12.34 -0.72 9.14
N ALA A 47 13.59 -0.55 9.59
CA ALA A 47 13.88 -0.17 10.97
C ALA A 47 13.30 1.23 11.27
N PRO A 48 12.51 1.41 12.36
CA PRO A 48 11.78 2.66 12.63
C PRO A 48 12.65 3.94 12.67
N ALA A 49 13.93 3.83 12.98
CA ALA A 49 14.87 4.95 12.99
C ALA A 49 15.11 5.58 11.59
N LEU A 50 14.95 4.82 10.50
CA LEU A 50 15.10 5.32 9.12
C LEU A 50 13.91 6.19 8.68
N VAL A 51 12.78 6.06 9.37
CA VAL A 51 11.49 6.71 9.05
C VAL A 51 10.97 7.53 10.24
N ALA A 52 11.86 7.95 11.14
CA ALA A 52 11.50 8.74 12.31
C ALA A 52 10.86 10.09 11.91
N GLY A 53 9.69 10.40 12.46
CA GLY A 53 8.92 11.60 12.06
C GLY A 53 8.26 11.48 10.69
N ARG A 54 8.04 10.25 10.19
CA ARG A 54 7.33 9.91 8.95
C ARG A 54 6.22 8.88 9.25
N GLY A 55 5.19 8.87 8.43
CA GLY A 55 4.10 7.90 8.53
C GLY A 55 3.04 8.24 9.57
N ALA A 56 2.08 7.34 9.73
CA ALA A 56 1.02 7.43 10.73
C ALA A 56 1.48 6.98 12.13
N GLU A 57 0.89 7.61 13.15
CA GLU A 57 0.96 7.12 14.52
C GLU A 57 -0.05 5.99 14.68
N VAL A 58 0.44 4.75 14.66
CA VAL A 58 -0.37 3.51 14.77
C VAL A 58 -0.33 2.93 16.19
N PRO A 59 -1.42 2.31 16.68
CA PRO A 59 -1.49 1.75 18.03
C PRO A 59 -0.79 0.39 18.19
N PHE A 60 -0.14 -0.10 17.13
CA PHE A 60 0.43 -1.44 17.04
C PHE A 60 1.94 -1.46 16.74
N ALA A 61 2.58 -2.55 17.16
CA ALA A 61 3.93 -2.91 16.75
C ALA A 61 3.87 -3.97 15.64
N GLU A 62 4.26 -3.55 14.45
CA GLU A 62 4.44 -4.35 13.23
C GLU A 62 5.71 -5.22 13.32
N GLN A 63 5.62 -6.47 12.85
CA GLN A 63 6.74 -7.40 12.69
C GLN A 63 6.58 -8.21 11.40
N GLU A 64 7.57 -8.14 10.49
CA GLU A 64 7.62 -8.97 9.28
C GLU A 64 7.92 -10.43 9.62
N ALA A 65 7.24 -11.38 8.97
CA ALA A 65 7.30 -12.80 9.32
C ALA A 65 8.67 -13.44 9.08
N GLU A 66 9.45 -12.99 8.10
CA GLU A 66 10.78 -13.55 7.80
C GLU A 66 11.86 -13.18 8.83
N ASN A 67 11.57 -12.22 9.72
CA ASN A 67 12.42 -11.88 10.87
C ASN A 67 12.06 -12.70 12.12
N ALA A 68 10.96 -13.45 12.09
CA ALA A 68 10.49 -14.29 13.20
C ALA A 68 11.00 -15.73 13.12
N ALA A 69 10.92 -16.47 14.23
CA ALA A 69 11.38 -17.87 14.25
C ALA A 69 10.38 -18.77 13.51
N THR A 70 10.82 -19.54 12.52
CA THR A 70 9.94 -20.38 11.69
C THR A 70 10.56 -21.74 11.39
N ASN A 71 9.71 -22.74 11.14
CA ASN A 71 10.11 -24.00 10.51
C ASN A 71 9.56 -24.18 9.08
N GLY A 72 8.88 -23.17 8.53
CA GLY A 72 8.50 -23.10 7.12
C GLY A 72 9.55 -22.44 6.24
N THR A 73 9.14 -22.01 5.05
CA THR A 73 10.03 -21.48 4.00
C THR A 73 9.87 -19.96 3.85
N VAL A 74 10.94 -19.19 4.07
CA VAL A 74 10.99 -17.77 3.67
C VAL A 74 10.94 -17.67 2.15
N ILE A 75 10.09 -16.79 1.62
CA ILE A 75 9.96 -16.46 0.21
C ILE A 75 10.33 -14.99 -0.05
N GLY A 76 10.84 -14.70 -1.25
CA GLY A 76 11.37 -13.39 -1.62
C GLY A 76 12.85 -13.19 -1.25
N PRO A 77 13.40 -11.97 -1.47
CA PRO A 77 12.71 -10.80 -1.99
C PRO A 77 12.42 -10.92 -3.49
N ASP A 78 11.23 -10.50 -3.92
CA ASP A 78 10.88 -10.34 -5.34
C ASP A 78 10.07 -9.05 -5.55
N ARG A 79 10.22 -8.40 -6.70
CA ARG A 79 9.45 -7.21 -7.11
C ARG A 79 8.76 -7.38 -8.46
N ALA A 80 8.80 -8.58 -9.04
CA ALA A 80 8.04 -8.91 -10.23
C ALA A 80 6.53 -8.89 -9.92
N ALA A 81 5.78 -8.05 -10.63
CA ALA A 81 4.33 -7.99 -10.54
C ALA A 81 3.69 -9.38 -10.75
N TYR A 82 2.53 -9.61 -10.15
CA TYR A 82 1.82 -10.90 -10.17
C TYR A 82 2.56 -12.05 -9.48
N THR A 83 3.41 -11.75 -8.49
CA THR A 83 4.04 -12.74 -7.60
C THR A 83 3.71 -12.49 -6.13
N LEU A 84 3.61 -13.57 -5.34
CA LEU A 84 3.35 -13.49 -3.90
C LEU A 84 4.34 -12.58 -3.14
N PRO A 85 5.68 -12.68 -3.32
CA PRO A 85 6.59 -11.82 -2.57
C PRO A 85 6.52 -10.35 -3.01
N ALA A 86 6.11 -10.03 -4.23
CA ALA A 86 6.00 -8.63 -4.66
C ALA A 86 4.89 -7.87 -3.93
N GLU A 87 3.78 -8.52 -3.58
CA GLU A 87 2.70 -7.88 -2.79
C GLU A 87 2.92 -8.01 -1.26
N ALA A 88 4.00 -8.68 -0.85
CA ALA A 88 4.39 -8.82 0.55
C ALA A 88 5.08 -7.55 1.08
N SER A 89 4.91 -7.28 2.38
CA SER A 89 5.65 -6.24 3.08
C SER A 89 7.14 -6.57 3.09
N GLY A 90 8.01 -5.57 2.93
CA GLY A 90 9.46 -5.84 2.79
C GLY A 90 9.84 -6.66 1.54
N ARG A 91 8.86 -6.97 0.68
CA ARG A 91 8.90 -7.89 -0.46
C ARG A 91 9.17 -9.36 -0.10
N LYS A 92 8.91 -9.77 1.14
CA LYS A 92 9.22 -11.12 1.66
C LYS A 92 8.10 -11.60 2.57
N ALA A 93 8.01 -12.93 2.74
CA ALA A 93 7.04 -13.53 3.65
C ALA A 93 7.49 -14.94 4.08
N VAL A 94 6.75 -15.58 4.99
CA VAL A 94 6.96 -16.99 5.37
C VAL A 94 5.83 -17.85 4.84
N ARG A 95 6.14 -18.77 3.94
CA ARG A 95 5.23 -19.81 3.46
C ARG A 95 5.29 -21.02 4.38
N LEU A 96 4.12 -21.43 4.86
CA LEU A 96 3.87 -22.59 5.72
C LEU A 96 3.05 -23.64 4.96
N VAL A 97 3.32 -24.92 5.20
CA VAL A 97 2.44 -26.05 4.85
C VAL A 97 1.84 -26.70 6.12
N PRO A 98 0.84 -27.60 6.03
CA PRO A 98 0.19 -28.19 7.21
C PRO A 98 1.17 -28.84 8.20
N GLY A 99 1.23 -28.32 9.42
CA GLY A 99 2.19 -28.71 10.47
C GLY A 99 3.32 -27.70 10.72
N GLU A 100 3.51 -26.71 9.84
CA GLU A 100 4.52 -25.65 10.01
C GLU A 100 3.97 -24.43 10.75
N HIS A 101 4.88 -23.64 11.33
CA HIS A 101 4.58 -22.46 12.13
C HIS A 101 5.62 -21.35 11.96
N VAL A 102 5.18 -20.13 12.28
CA VAL A 102 6.03 -18.98 12.61
C VAL A 102 5.71 -18.51 14.03
N GLU A 103 6.72 -18.10 14.78
CA GLU A 103 6.63 -17.66 16.17
C GLU A 103 7.29 -16.29 16.35
N PHE A 104 6.44 -15.30 16.60
CA PHE A 104 6.82 -13.93 16.92
C PHE A 104 7.06 -13.80 18.43
N THR A 105 7.94 -12.89 18.82
CA THR A 105 8.05 -12.43 20.22
C THR A 105 7.33 -11.09 20.34
N LEU A 106 6.57 -10.84 21.41
CA LEU A 106 5.94 -9.54 21.60
C LEU A 106 6.99 -8.48 22.00
N PRO A 107 7.09 -7.34 21.30
CA PRO A 107 8.02 -6.26 21.64
C PRO A 107 7.53 -5.43 22.84
N GLU A 108 6.22 -5.32 22.99
CA GLU A 108 5.55 -4.63 24.09
C GLU A 108 4.33 -5.43 24.58
N ALA A 109 3.49 -4.84 25.43
CA ALA A 109 2.31 -5.53 25.94
C ALA A 109 1.17 -5.46 24.92
N ALA A 110 0.53 -6.59 24.61
CA ALA A 110 -0.60 -6.67 23.68
C ALA A 110 -1.77 -7.49 24.26
N ASP A 111 -2.99 -7.23 23.80
CA ASP A 111 -4.17 -8.08 24.02
C ASP A 111 -4.90 -8.46 22.72
N ALA A 112 -4.43 -7.96 21.57
CA ALA A 112 -4.91 -8.30 20.24
C ALA A 112 -3.76 -8.45 19.23
N ILE A 113 -4.05 -9.13 18.12
CA ILE A 113 -3.18 -9.21 16.94
C ILE A 113 -3.97 -9.04 15.64
N THR A 114 -3.31 -8.46 14.64
CA THR A 114 -3.68 -8.56 13.22
C THR A 114 -2.63 -9.41 12.51
N VAL A 115 -3.04 -10.26 11.58
CA VAL A 115 -2.13 -11.05 10.75
C VAL A 115 -2.47 -10.77 9.29
N ARG A 116 -1.50 -10.26 8.51
CA ARG A 116 -1.60 -10.22 7.04
C ARG A 116 -1.10 -11.55 6.48
N TYR A 117 -1.89 -12.14 5.59
CA TYR A 117 -1.69 -13.51 5.14
C TYR A 117 -2.17 -13.72 3.70
N SER A 118 -1.79 -14.84 3.09
CA SER A 118 -2.38 -15.34 1.85
C SER A 118 -2.63 -16.84 1.96
N ILE A 119 -3.73 -17.31 1.35
CA ILE A 119 -4.03 -18.73 1.13
C ILE A 119 -4.45 -18.92 -0.34
N PRO A 120 -4.37 -20.14 -0.91
CA PRO A 120 -4.84 -20.39 -2.27
C PRO A 120 -6.27 -19.93 -2.51
N ASP A 121 -6.58 -19.49 -3.72
CA ASP A 121 -7.95 -19.40 -4.23
C ASP A 121 -8.53 -20.81 -4.47
N ALA A 122 -9.84 -20.89 -4.67
CA ALA A 122 -10.49 -22.07 -5.24
C ALA A 122 -10.16 -22.18 -6.74
N PRO A 123 -10.10 -23.39 -7.34
CA PRO A 123 -9.74 -23.57 -8.76
C PRO A 123 -10.68 -22.92 -9.80
N GLY A 124 -11.79 -22.34 -9.37
CA GLY A 124 -12.75 -21.62 -10.21
C GLY A 124 -13.18 -20.28 -9.61
N GLY A 125 -12.34 -19.66 -8.79
CA GLY A 125 -12.62 -18.37 -8.15
C GLY A 125 -13.50 -18.47 -6.90
N GLY A 126 -13.69 -17.31 -6.26
CA GLY A 126 -14.61 -17.16 -5.12
C GLY A 126 -14.09 -17.71 -3.78
N GLY A 127 -12.80 -18.05 -3.68
CA GLY A 127 -12.07 -18.29 -2.43
C GLY A 127 -12.34 -19.62 -1.72
N ILE A 128 -11.45 -19.93 -0.76
CA ILE A 128 -11.60 -21.00 0.23
C ILE A 128 -11.52 -20.42 1.65
N THR A 129 -11.69 -21.28 2.66
CA THR A 129 -11.33 -20.95 4.04
C THR A 129 -10.29 -21.92 4.58
N ALA A 130 -9.40 -21.44 5.46
CA ALA A 130 -8.36 -22.23 6.09
C ALA A 130 -8.24 -21.93 7.59
N PRO A 131 -8.01 -22.92 8.47
CA PRO A 131 -7.73 -22.67 9.87
C PRO A 131 -6.26 -22.26 10.08
N LEU A 132 -6.03 -21.26 10.94
CA LEU A 132 -4.72 -20.91 11.47
C LEU A 132 -4.77 -20.93 13.00
N ASP A 133 -3.97 -21.78 13.63
CA ASP A 133 -3.91 -21.85 15.09
C ASP A 133 -3.06 -20.72 15.64
N VAL A 134 -3.56 -20.06 16.69
CA VAL A 134 -2.85 -19.03 17.46
C VAL A 134 -2.65 -19.56 18.87
N ALA A 135 -1.40 -19.73 19.28
CA ALA A 135 -1.03 -20.10 20.65
C ALA A 135 -0.08 -19.04 21.24
N VAL A 136 -0.18 -18.80 22.54
CA VAL A 136 0.69 -17.81 23.23
C VAL A 136 1.47 -18.50 24.35
N ASN A 137 2.80 -18.34 24.37
CA ASN A 137 3.73 -19.09 25.23
C ASN A 137 3.55 -20.62 25.15
N GLY A 138 3.31 -21.15 23.94
CA GLY A 138 3.01 -22.56 23.70
C GLY A 138 1.71 -23.07 24.35
N LYS A 139 0.82 -22.17 24.80
CA LYS A 139 -0.40 -22.48 25.56
C LYS A 139 -1.61 -21.77 24.93
N LYS A 140 -2.82 -22.15 25.38
CA LYS A 140 -4.11 -21.56 24.98
C LYS A 140 -4.26 -21.39 23.45
N ARG A 141 -4.52 -22.51 22.75
CA ARG A 141 -4.85 -22.53 21.33
C ARG A 141 -6.21 -21.85 21.08
N SER A 142 -6.20 -20.70 20.42
CA SER A 142 -7.30 -20.19 19.60
C SER A 142 -7.09 -20.63 18.15
N THR A 143 -8.10 -20.49 17.30
CA THR A 143 -7.97 -20.70 15.85
C THR A 143 -8.66 -19.54 15.13
N MET A 144 -7.93 -18.87 14.23
CA MET A 144 -8.49 -17.94 13.24
C MET A 144 -9.05 -18.76 12.07
N THR A 145 -10.13 -18.27 11.47
CA THR A 145 -10.55 -18.69 10.12
C THR A 145 -10.03 -17.67 9.13
N LEU A 146 -9.06 -18.09 8.32
CA LEU A 146 -8.56 -17.37 7.15
C LEU A 146 -9.51 -17.60 5.96
N THR A 147 -9.53 -16.67 5.01
CA THR A 147 -10.31 -16.70 3.78
C THR A 147 -9.49 -16.23 2.59
N SER A 148 -9.84 -16.63 1.37
CA SER A 148 -9.35 -16.01 0.12
C SER A 148 -10.46 -15.32 -0.68
N GLN A 149 -11.64 -15.14 -0.08
CA GLN A 149 -12.82 -14.56 -0.73
C GLN A 149 -12.71 -13.07 -1.07
N TYR A 150 -11.77 -12.36 -0.45
CA TYR A 150 -11.50 -10.93 -0.65
C TYR A 150 -10.10 -10.68 -1.25
N SER A 151 -9.46 -11.75 -1.70
CA SER A 151 -8.14 -11.77 -2.35
C SER A 151 -8.29 -12.37 -3.75
N TRP A 152 -7.20 -12.40 -4.53
CA TRP A 152 -7.13 -12.98 -5.87
C TRP A 152 -8.03 -12.30 -6.90
N LEU A 153 -7.62 -11.09 -7.29
CA LEU A 153 -8.13 -10.40 -8.47
C LEU A 153 -7.32 -10.80 -9.70
N TYR A 154 -8.03 -11.10 -10.79
CA TYR A 154 -7.47 -11.53 -12.06
C TYR A 154 -7.79 -10.54 -13.18
N ASN A 155 -7.11 -10.71 -14.31
CA ASN A 155 -7.38 -10.08 -15.60
C ASN A 155 -6.93 -8.60 -15.74
N GLN A 156 -7.40 -7.95 -16.80
CA GLN A 156 -7.28 -6.49 -16.99
C GLN A 156 -8.31 -5.75 -16.15
N TYR A 157 -8.10 -4.45 -15.90
CA TYR A 157 -9.08 -3.57 -15.26
C TYR A 157 -10.47 -3.69 -15.96
N PRO A 158 -11.59 -3.76 -15.22
CA PRO A 158 -11.71 -3.55 -13.77
C PRO A 158 -11.35 -4.75 -12.88
N PHE A 159 -10.79 -5.84 -13.43
CA PHE A 159 -10.49 -7.09 -12.72
C PHE A 159 -11.74 -7.91 -12.34
N THR A 160 -11.54 -9.19 -12.05
CA THR A 160 -12.60 -10.14 -11.66
C THR A 160 -12.05 -11.23 -10.75
N ASN A 161 -12.91 -11.89 -9.97
CA ASN A 161 -12.53 -13.05 -9.15
C ASN A 161 -12.60 -14.40 -9.90
N ASP A 162 -12.90 -14.43 -11.20
CA ASP A 162 -12.84 -15.65 -12.03
C ASP A 162 -11.44 -15.88 -12.66
N PRO A 163 -10.63 -16.86 -12.19
CA PRO A 163 -9.35 -17.23 -12.81
C PRO A 163 -9.53 -17.85 -14.21
N GLY A 164 -10.73 -18.32 -14.53
CA GLY A 164 -11.14 -18.86 -15.82
C GLY A 164 -11.58 -17.81 -16.84
N ALA A 165 -11.66 -16.53 -16.49
CA ALA A 165 -12.26 -15.48 -17.31
C ALA A 165 -11.62 -15.32 -18.70
N GLY A 166 -12.40 -14.88 -19.69
CA GLY A 166 -11.86 -14.31 -20.93
C GLY A 166 -11.20 -12.95 -20.66
N LEU A 167 -10.44 -12.39 -21.61
CA LEU A 167 -9.93 -11.02 -21.46
C LEU A 167 -11.11 -10.05 -21.28
N LEU A 168 -11.12 -9.27 -20.19
CA LEU A 168 -12.20 -8.31 -19.93
C LEU A 168 -12.16 -7.14 -20.93
N GLN A 169 -10.95 -6.74 -21.37
CA GLN A 169 -10.73 -5.69 -22.36
C GLN A 169 -9.98 -6.27 -23.59
N PRO A 170 -10.64 -7.04 -24.47
CA PRO A 170 -9.97 -7.68 -25.61
C PRO A 170 -9.51 -6.68 -26.69
N GLY A 171 -10.05 -5.47 -26.68
CA GLY A 171 -9.67 -4.35 -27.55
C GLY A 171 -8.62 -3.41 -26.97
N TRP A 172 -8.00 -3.75 -25.83
CA TRP A 172 -6.85 -3.00 -25.29
C TRP A 172 -5.55 -3.66 -25.73
N TRP A 173 -4.48 -2.86 -25.85
CA TRP A 173 -3.14 -3.40 -26.09
C TRP A 173 -2.63 -4.09 -24.83
N ILE A 174 -2.01 -5.27 -24.95
CA ILE A 174 -1.41 -5.99 -23.82
C ILE A 174 0.04 -6.43 -24.09
N THR A 175 0.87 -6.31 -23.06
CA THR A 175 2.31 -6.60 -23.07
C THR A 175 2.63 -8.03 -23.50
N GLU A 176 1.77 -8.98 -23.14
CA GLU A 176 1.97 -10.42 -23.27
C GLU A 176 1.91 -10.92 -24.73
N CYS A 177 1.25 -10.18 -25.62
CA CYS A 177 1.34 -10.38 -27.08
C CYS A 177 1.99 -9.19 -27.82
N ALA A 178 2.29 -8.10 -27.10
CA ALA A 178 2.65 -6.79 -27.65
C ALA A 178 1.64 -6.29 -28.72
N CYS A 179 0.36 -6.60 -28.53
CA CYS A 179 -0.69 -6.51 -29.54
C CYS A 179 -2.03 -6.08 -28.94
N VAL A 180 -2.99 -5.69 -29.80
CA VAL A 180 -4.43 -5.63 -29.44
C VAL A 180 -5.06 -7.00 -29.77
N PRO A 181 -5.51 -7.79 -28.78
CA PRO A 181 -5.95 -9.17 -29.01
C PRO A 181 -7.12 -9.33 -29.98
N SER A 182 -8.10 -8.43 -29.98
CA SER A 182 -9.25 -8.48 -30.90
C SER A 182 -8.93 -8.11 -32.35
N GLU A 183 -7.77 -7.48 -32.60
CA GLU A 183 -7.33 -7.04 -33.94
C GLU A 183 -6.25 -7.98 -34.52
N THR A 184 -5.72 -8.89 -33.71
CA THR A 184 -4.60 -9.76 -34.08
C THR A 184 -5.09 -11.09 -34.66
N THR A 185 -4.56 -11.49 -35.81
CA THR A 185 -4.91 -12.76 -36.48
C THR A 185 -3.65 -13.60 -36.74
N PRO A 186 -3.58 -14.87 -36.29
CA PRO A 186 -4.52 -15.54 -35.40
C PRO A 186 -4.59 -14.88 -34.01
N ALA A 187 -5.74 -14.99 -33.35
CA ALA A 187 -5.93 -14.42 -32.01
C ALA A 187 -4.94 -15.02 -31.00
N PRO A 188 -4.33 -14.19 -30.12
CA PRO A 188 -3.32 -14.66 -29.18
C PRO A 188 -3.92 -15.56 -28.09
N VAL A 189 -3.22 -16.65 -27.76
CA VAL A 189 -3.60 -17.54 -26.65
C VAL A 189 -2.94 -17.02 -25.38
N ILE A 190 -3.72 -16.36 -24.53
CA ILE A 190 -3.25 -15.85 -23.23
C ILE A 190 -3.41 -16.93 -22.15
N SER A 191 -2.35 -17.14 -21.37
CA SER A 191 -2.34 -18.12 -20.27
C SER A 191 -3.27 -17.72 -19.13
N LYS A 192 -3.85 -18.71 -18.44
CA LYS A 192 -4.74 -18.53 -17.29
C LYS A 192 -4.19 -19.22 -16.03
N PRO A 193 -4.41 -18.68 -14.81
CA PRO A 193 -5.02 -17.38 -14.53
C PRO A 193 -4.20 -16.22 -15.10
N PHE A 194 -4.88 -15.21 -15.65
CA PHE A 194 -4.22 -14.05 -16.27
C PHE A 194 -4.07 -12.93 -15.24
N ARG A 195 -2.86 -12.35 -15.13
CA ARG A 195 -2.52 -11.24 -14.21
C ARG A 195 -3.09 -11.39 -12.78
N PRO A 196 -2.85 -12.52 -12.08
CA PRO A 196 -3.32 -12.70 -10.71
C PRO A 196 -2.64 -11.70 -9.76
N SER A 197 -3.41 -11.04 -8.91
CA SER A 197 -2.95 -10.00 -7.98
C SER A 197 -3.88 -9.88 -6.77
N HIS A 198 -3.58 -8.98 -5.84
CA HIS A 198 -4.32 -8.78 -4.58
C HIS A 198 -4.35 -10.07 -3.75
N PHE A 199 -3.18 -10.70 -3.59
CA PHE A 199 -3.02 -12.05 -3.02
C PHE A 199 -3.33 -12.16 -1.53
N TYR A 200 -3.31 -11.04 -0.81
CA TYR A 200 -3.32 -10.98 0.64
C TYR A 200 -4.67 -10.49 1.21
N ASP A 201 -4.91 -10.81 2.49
CA ASP A 201 -6.02 -10.33 3.34
C ASP A 201 -5.50 -10.18 4.78
N GLU A 202 -6.22 -9.46 5.64
CA GLU A 202 -5.88 -9.28 7.06
C GLU A 202 -6.93 -9.84 8.02
N GLN A 203 -6.51 -10.71 8.95
CA GLN A 203 -7.39 -11.28 9.97
C GLN A 203 -7.01 -10.85 11.39
N ARG A 204 -7.98 -10.25 12.09
CA ARG A 204 -7.88 -9.71 13.46
C ARG A 204 -8.36 -10.69 14.53
N LEU A 205 -7.68 -10.74 15.68
CA LEU A 205 -8.05 -11.58 16.82
C LEU A 205 -7.75 -10.90 18.16
N LEU A 206 -8.76 -10.79 19.03
CA LEU A 206 -8.56 -10.52 20.45
C LEU A 206 -8.01 -11.80 21.14
N LEU A 207 -6.85 -11.70 21.80
CA LEU A 207 -6.22 -12.80 22.52
C LEU A 207 -6.95 -13.14 23.83
N GLY A 208 -7.92 -12.31 24.24
CA GLY A 208 -8.83 -12.53 25.38
C GLY A 208 -8.20 -12.33 26.76
N LYS A 209 -6.99 -11.78 26.82
CA LYS A 209 -6.34 -11.15 27.99
C LYS A 209 -5.10 -10.39 27.51
N ARG A 210 -4.55 -9.54 28.36
CA ARG A 210 -3.23 -8.92 28.17
C ARG A 210 -2.08 -9.93 28.33
N TYR A 211 -1.08 -9.76 27.50
CA TYR A 211 0.25 -10.40 27.49
C TYR A 211 1.34 -9.32 27.60
N GLY A 212 2.57 -9.72 27.87
CA GLY A 212 3.71 -8.81 28.07
C GLY A 212 4.76 -8.91 26.98
N ALA A 213 5.68 -7.94 26.96
CA ALA A 213 6.90 -8.02 26.16
C ALA A 213 7.66 -9.30 26.50
N GLY A 214 8.12 -10.02 25.47
CA GLY A 214 8.79 -11.31 25.63
C GLY A 214 7.88 -12.55 25.68
N ASP A 215 6.54 -12.39 25.75
CA ASP A 215 5.62 -13.50 25.49
C ASP A 215 5.67 -13.85 23.99
N THR A 216 5.61 -15.14 23.62
CA THR A 216 5.65 -15.58 22.20
C THR A 216 4.26 -15.81 21.63
N VAL A 217 4.00 -15.34 20.42
CA VAL A 217 2.77 -15.61 19.64
C VAL A 217 3.12 -16.51 18.47
N ARG A 218 2.61 -17.75 18.50
CA ARG A 218 2.84 -18.76 17.47
C ARG A 218 1.63 -18.92 16.57
N LEU A 219 1.83 -18.72 15.27
CA LEU A 219 0.87 -18.99 14.21
C LEU A 219 1.22 -20.34 13.57
N THR A 220 0.33 -21.32 13.62
CA THR A 220 0.58 -22.69 13.12
C THR A 220 -0.50 -23.11 12.13
N VAL A 221 -0.13 -23.61 10.96
CA VAL A 221 -1.08 -24.25 10.05
C VAL A 221 -1.39 -25.65 10.60
N PRO A 222 -2.65 -25.98 10.93
CA PRO A 222 -2.96 -27.30 11.49
C PRO A 222 -2.61 -28.41 10.50
N ALA A 223 -2.05 -29.52 10.98
CA ALA A 223 -1.69 -30.67 10.13
C ALA A 223 -2.88 -31.31 9.37
N GLY A 224 -4.12 -31.01 9.77
CA GLY A 224 -5.35 -31.38 9.06
C GLY A 224 -5.95 -30.28 8.17
N SER A 225 -5.22 -29.19 7.92
CA SER A 225 -5.66 -28.13 7.01
C SER A 225 -5.76 -28.64 5.57
N ARG A 226 -6.74 -28.12 4.81
CA ARG A 226 -6.95 -28.45 3.39
C ARG A 226 -6.30 -27.46 2.43
N ALA A 227 -5.88 -26.30 2.91
CA ALA A 227 -5.11 -25.36 2.11
C ALA A 227 -3.72 -25.95 1.83
N ALA A 228 -3.30 -25.96 0.56
CA ALA A 228 -2.01 -26.51 0.15
C ALA A 228 -0.81 -25.74 0.73
N TRP A 229 -1.03 -24.51 1.18
CA TRP A 229 -0.10 -23.65 1.89
C TRP A 229 -0.84 -22.49 2.58
N THR A 230 -0.15 -21.78 3.46
CA THR A 230 -0.54 -20.47 4.00
C THR A 230 0.71 -19.60 4.04
N VAL A 231 0.68 -18.41 3.46
CA VAL A 231 1.75 -17.43 3.61
C VAL A 231 1.37 -16.49 4.75
N ILE A 232 2.30 -16.24 5.67
CA ILE A 232 2.22 -15.19 6.68
C ILE A 232 3.19 -14.08 6.26
N ASP A 233 2.69 -12.86 6.20
CA ASP A 233 3.41 -11.66 5.76
C ASP A 233 3.86 -10.83 6.97
N VAL A 234 2.89 -10.29 7.70
CA VAL A 234 3.09 -9.40 8.85
C VAL A 234 2.23 -9.86 10.03
N LEU A 235 2.75 -9.73 11.25
CA LEU A 235 1.94 -9.68 12.46
C LEU A 235 2.04 -8.29 13.10
N ASP A 236 0.89 -7.65 13.28
CA ASP A 236 0.75 -6.46 14.12
C ASP A 236 0.25 -6.89 15.50
N SER A 237 0.83 -6.30 16.55
CA SER A 237 0.45 -6.56 17.94
C SER A 237 -0.01 -5.26 18.62
N GLU A 238 -1.21 -5.29 19.23
CA GLU A 238 -1.92 -4.10 19.72
C GLU A 238 -2.40 -4.28 21.17
N LEU A 239 -2.44 -3.18 21.94
CA LEU A 239 -3.09 -3.10 23.25
C LEU A 239 -4.37 -2.27 23.17
N VAL A 240 -5.49 -2.96 22.92
CA VAL A 240 -6.80 -2.34 22.62
C VAL A 240 -7.45 -1.72 23.86
N GLY A 241 -7.25 -2.32 25.03
CA GLY A 241 -7.77 -1.80 26.30
C GLY A 241 -9.20 -2.25 26.61
N LEU A 242 -10.12 -1.28 26.71
CA LEU A 242 -11.53 -1.53 27.09
C LEU A 242 -12.48 -0.79 26.13
N PRO A 243 -13.69 -1.32 25.88
CA PRO A 243 -14.68 -0.65 25.05
C PRO A 243 -15.11 0.69 25.66
N HIS A 244 -15.17 1.73 24.81
CA HIS A 244 -15.76 3.02 25.16
C HIS A 244 -17.26 2.86 25.47
N VAL A 245 -17.77 3.68 26.40
CA VAL A 245 -19.18 3.70 26.80
C VAL A 245 -19.69 5.13 26.88
N GLU A 246 -20.61 5.48 25.98
CA GLU A 246 -21.33 6.75 26.01
C GLU A 246 -22.69 6.58 26.70
N LEU A 247 -22.89 7.24 27.84
CA LEU A 247 -24.11 7.12 28.64
C LEU A 247 -25.20 8.12 28.23
N LYS A 248 -24.84 9.22 27.56
CA LYS A 248 -25.77 10.31 27.20
C LYS A 248 -26.01 10.36 25.69
N ALA A 249 -26.56 9.28 25.14
CA ALA A 249 -26.73 9.09 23.70
C ALA A 249 -28.04 8.41 23.31
N ALA A 250 -28.38 8.53 22.03
CA ALA A 250 -29.34 7.67 21.36
C ALA A 250 -28.71 6.27 21.14
N ASN A 251 -28.80 5.40 22.14
CA ASN A 251 -28.28 4.03 22.04
C ASN A 251 -29.11 3.19 21.06
N VAL A 252 -28.50 2.70 19.98
CA VAL A 252 -29.18 2.00 18.87
C VAL A 252 -29.97 0.75 19.29
N LEU A 253 -29.61 0.11 20.41
CA LEU A 253 -30.33 -1.05 20.93
C LEU A 253 -31.77 -0.69 21.35
N LEU A 254 -32.00 0.54 21.84
CA LEU A 254 -33.32 1.05 22.19
C LEU A 254 -34.21 1.28 20.96
N PHE A 255 -33.61 1.36 19.77
CA PHE A 255 -34.30 1.50 18.48
C PHE A 255 -34.42 0.17 17.72
N GLY A 256 -33.97 -0.94 18.33
CA GLY A 256 -34.12 -2.31 17.83
C GLY A 256 -32.97 -2.84 16.98
N ALA A 257 -31.78 -2.23 17.04
CA ALA A 257 -30.59 -2.75 16.35
C ALA A 257 -30.14 -4.10 16.93
N ASP A 258 -29.57 -4.97 16.10
CA ASP A 258 -29.19 -6.34 16.48
C ASP A 258 -27.66 -6.49 16.57
N PRO A 259 -27.07 -6.55 17.78
CA PRO A 259 -25.62 -6.66 17.99
C PRO A 259 -25.06 -8.06 17.71
N SER A 260 -25.89 -9.02 17.28
CA SER A 260 -25.46 -10.37 16.88
C SER A 260 -25.25 -10.53 15.37
N GLY A 261 -25.53 -9.49 14.57
CA GLY A 261 -25.35 -9.50 13.11
C GLY A 261 -26.33 -10.41 12.36
N ARG A 262 -27.40 -10.87 13.02
CA ARG A 262 -28.39 -11.82 12.46
C ARG A 262 -29.56 -11.17 11.74
N ARG A 263 -29.75 -9.86 11.93
CA ARG A 263 -30.84 -9.05 11.35
C ARG A 263 -30.28 -7.70 10.95
N ASP A 264 -30.80 -7.17 9.84
CA ASP A 264 -30.46 -5.82 9.39
C ASP A 264 -30.84 -4.77 10.46
N SER A 265 -29.90 -3.86 10.71
CA SER A 265 -29.97 -2.81 11.72
C SER A 265 -30.04 -1.41 11.10
N ALA A 266 -30.05 -1.27 9.77
CA ALA A 266 -30.11 0.03 9.08
C ALA A 266 -31.37 0.81 9.48
N GLY A 267 -32.53 0.15 9.45
CA GLY A 267 -33.79 0.73 9.91
C GLY A 267 -33.80 1.15 11.39
N ALA A 268 -32.93 0.57 12.23
CA ALA A 268 -32.78 0.98 13.63
C ALA A 268 -31.79 2.16 13.79
N LEU A 269 -30.75 2.22 12.95
CA LEU A 269 -29.84 3.35 12.83
C LEU A 269 -30.59 4.61 12.40
N ASP A 270 -31.42 4.56 11.34
CA ASP A 270 -32.20 5.73 10.90
C ASP A 270 -33.06 6.31 12.04
N ARG A 271 -33.71 5.43 12.82
CA ARG A 271 -34.55 5.82 13.97
C ARG A 271 -33.73 6.42 15.11
N ALA A 272 -32.53 5.92 15.35
CA ALA A 272 -31.60 6.45 16.35
C ALA A 272 -31.07 7.83 15.92
N ILE A 273 -30.63 7.98 14.67
CA ILE A 273 -30.16 9.23 14.06
C ILE A 273 -31.26 10.31 14.13
N ALA A 274 -32.46 9.99 13.67
CA ALA A 274 -33.57 10.93 13.69
C ALA A 274 -34.01 11.32 15.12
N PHE A 275 -33.80 10.46 16.12
CA PHE A 275 -34.01 10.81 17.53
C PHE A 275 -32.87 11.67 18.10
N ALA A 276 -31.62 11.34 17.76
CA ALA A 276 -30.41 12.06 18.13
C ALA A 276 -30.49 13.53 17.72
N GLN A 277 -30.74 13.80 16.42
CA GLN A 277 -30.98 15.15 15.87
C GLN A 277 -32.03 15.91 16.68
N ARG A 278 -33.25 15.35 16.82
CA ARG A 278 -34.37 15.97 17.56
C ARG A 278 -34.13 16.15 19.07
N LYS A 279 -33.03 15.65 19.62
CA LYS A 279 -32.67 15.77 21.04
C LYS A 279 -31.30 16.41 21.30
N ASN A 280 -30.55 16.75 20.26
CA ASN A 280 -29.15 17.17 20.33
C ASN A 280 -28.33 16.20 21.22
N LEU A 281 -28.27 14.94 20.77
CA LEU A 281 -27.52 13.85 21.38
C LEU A 281 -26.72 13.11 20.30
N PRO A 282 -25.53 12.55 20.60
CA PRO A 282 -24.88 11.61 19.71
C PRO A 282 -25.67 10.29 19.62
N VAL A 283 -25.51 9.56 18.53
CA VAL A 283 -25.86 8.13 18.43
C VAL A 283 -24.74 7.31 19.05
N TYR A 284 -25.08 6.35 19.91
CA TYR A 284 -24.11 5.41 20.49
C TYR A 284 -24.40 3.98 20.06
N VAL A 285 -23.34 3.30 19.64
CA VAL A 285 -23.35 1.96 19.08
C VAL A 285 -22.45 1.08 19.98
N PRO A 286 -23.02 0.33 20.93
CA PRO A 286 -22.24 -0.47 21.88
C PRO A 286 -21.49 -1.64 21.19
N PRO A 287 -20.69 -2.42 21.94
CA PRO A 287 -20.03 -3.61 21.41
C PRO A 287 -21.00 -4.59 20.77
N GLY A 288 -20.68 -5.06 19.56
CA GLY A 288 -21.51 -5.94 18.75
C GLY A 288 -21.16 -5.90 17.27
N THR A 289 -21.66 -6.89 16.53
CA THR A 289 -21.68 -6.87 15.06
C THR A 289 -23.09 -6.51 14.62
N TYR A 290 -23.24 -5.49 13.78
CA TYR A 290 -24.51 -4.99 13.29
C TYR A 290 -24.57 -5.19 11.78
N GLN A 291 -25.56 -5.95 11.30
CA GLN A 291 -25.72 -6.15 9.86
C GLN A 291 -26.35 -4.90 9.23
N VAL A 292 -25.79 -4.40 8.14
CA VAL A 292 -26.27 -3.21 7.41
C VAL A 292 -26.08 -3.45 5.92
N ASN A 293 -27.16 -3.68 5.16
CA ASN A 293 -27.08 -4.08 3.75
C ASN A 293 -27.50 -2.96 2.76
N ARG A 294 -27.31 -1.70 3.17
CA ARG A 294 -27.46 -0.50 2.34
C ARG A 294 -26.74 0.68 3.02
N HIS A 295 -26.58 1.78 2.29
CA HIS A 295 -25.95 2.98 2.84
C HIS A 295 -26.83 3.61 3.93
N ILE A 296 -26.19 4.12 4.98
CA ILE A 296 -26.80 4.94 6.03
C ILE A 296 -26.54 6.41 5.68
N VAL A 297 -27.59 7.15 5.33
CA VAL A 297 -27.46 8.59 5.06
C VAL A 297 -27.25 9.33 6.38
N VAL A 298 -26.19 10.14 6.45
CA VAL A 298 -25.77 10.89 7.64
C VAL A 298 -25.67 12.39 7.34
N ASP A 299 -26.22 13.20 8.25
CA ASP A 299 -26.28 14.66 8.21
C ASP A 299 -26.63 15.15 9.63
N ASP A 300 -26.07 16.26 10.11
CA ASP A 300 -26.35 16.84 11.44
C ASP A 300 -26.27 15.79 12.57
N VAL A 301 -25.19 14.98 12.59
CA VAL A 301 -25.11 13.79 13.47
C VAL A 301 -23.70 13.34 13.85
N THR A 302 -23.51 13.15 15.16
CA THR A 302 -22.38 12.39 15.72
C THR A 302 -22.77 10.92 15.92
N ILE A 303 -21.96 9.99 15.41
CA ILE A 303 -22.11 8.53 15.62
C ILE A 303 -20.83 7.99 16.27
N ARG A 304 -20.96 7.42 17.48
CA ARG A 304 -19.86 6.83 18.27
C ARG A 304 -20.05 5.33 18.44
N GLY A 305 -19.08 4.54 18.02
CA GLY A 305 -18.93 3.15 18.44
C GLY A 305 -18.20 3.01 19.77
N ALA A 306 -18.05 1.77 20.23
CA ALA A 306 -17.29 1.43 21.45
C ALA A 306 -15.78 1.22 21.20
N GLY A 307 -15.29 1.48 19.98
CA GLY A 307 -13.94 1.18 19.49
C GLY A 307 -13.97 0.17 18.32
N SER A 308 -13.08 0.31 17.34
CA SER A 308 -13.10 -0.46 16.08
C SER A 308 -12.85 -1.97 16.23
N TRP A 309 -12.40 -2.42 17.40
CA TRP A 309 -12.32 -3.83 17.77
C TRP A 309 -13.64 -4.41 18.31
N TYR A 310 -14.52 -3.54 18.83
CA TYR A 310 -15.72 -3.93 19.60
C TYR A 310 -17.03 -3.69 18.84
N THR A 311 -17.13 -2.58 18.11
CA THR A 311 -18.31 -2.21 17.33
C THR A 311 -18.01 -2.39 15.85
N LYS A 312 -18.78 -3.24 15.18
CA LYS A 312 -18.60 -3.58 13.77
C LYS A 312 -19.90 -3.43 12.99
N PHE A 313 -19.89 -2.67 11.91
CA PHE A 313 -20.92 -2.76 10.87
C PHE A 313 -20.46 -3.74 9.80
N LYS A 314 -21.28 -4.73 9.46
CA LYS A 314 -20.99 -5.69 8.39
C LYS A 314 -22.09 -5.70 7.34
N GLY A 315 -21.69 -5.54 6.08
CA GLY A 315 -22.60 -5.62 4.95
C GLY A 315 -22.63 -7.00 4.31
N ARG A 316 -23.62 -7.17 3.44
CA ARG A 316 -23.49 -7.96 2.22
C ARG A 316 -23.53 -6.97 1.06
N GLU A 317 -22.89 -7.34 -0.04
CA GLU A 317 -23.22 -6.77 -1.33
C GLU A 317 -24.62 -7.26 -1.75
N VAL A 318 -25.45 -6.35 -2.27
CA VAL A 318 -26.85 -6.61 -2.62
C VAL A 318 -27.14 -6.04 -4.00
N ALA A 319 -27.44 -6.93 -4.95
CA ALA A 319 -27.84 -6.56 -6.30
C ALA A 319 -29.19 -5.82 -6.28
N LEU A 320 -29.23 -4.69 -6.98
CA LEU A 320 -30.40 -3.83 -7.12
C LEU A 320 -31.28 -4.33 -8.28
N GLY A 321 -32.61 -4.30 -8.09
CA GLY A 321 -33.56 -4.73 -9.14
C GLY A 321 -33.63 -3.80 -10.36
N THR A 322 -33.04 -2.60 -10.25
CA THR A 322 -32.83 -1.58 -11.28
C THR A 322 -31.60 -0.78 -10.84
N PRO A 323 -30.72 -0.31 -11.75
CA PRO A 323 -29.60 0.55 -11.36
C PRO A 323 -30.05 1.82 -10.62
N ALA A 324 -29.25 2.27 -9.67
CA ALA A 324 -29.45 3.55 -8.99
C ALA A 324 -29.02 4.74 -9.89
N PRO A 325 -29.35 6.00 -9.53
CA PRO A 325 -29.13 7.18 -10.39
C PRO A 325 -27.66 7.48 -10.72
N ASP A 326 -26.74 7.00 -9.89
CA ASP A 326 -25.28 7.02 -10.04
C ASP A 326 -24.74 5.95 -11.02
N GLY A 327 -25.58 4.98 -11.41
CA GLY A 327 -25.21 3.81 -12.19
C GLY A 327 -24.91 2.55 -11.37
N SER A 328 -24.98 2.61 -10.04
CA SER A 328 -24.75 1.44 -9.17
C SER A 328 -25.78 0.34 -9.48
N VAL A 329 -25.30 -0.88 -9.70
CA VAL A 329 -26.08 -2.12 -9.76
C VAL A 329 -26.05 -2.90 -8.45
N HIS A 330 -25.14 -2.57 -7.51
CA HIS A 330 -25.11 -3.11 -6.15
C HIS A 330 -25.18 -2.00 -5.08
N THR A 331 -25.53 -2.37 -3.85
CA THR A 331 -25.35 -1.56 -2.63
C THR A 331 -24.78 -2.44 -1.50
N GLY A 332 -24.16 -1.82 -0.50
CA GLY A 332 -23.51 -2.52 0.62
C GLY A 332 -23.62 -1.78 1.94
N VAL A 333 -22.77 -2.13 2.92
CA VAL A 333 -22.61 -1.29 4.12
C VAL A 333 -21.85 -0.01 3.74
N GLY A 334 -22.31 1.14 4.22
CA GLY A 334 -21.57 2.39 4.11
C GLY A 334 -22.25 3.53 4.89
N PHE A 335 -21.50 4.58 5.22
CA PHE A 335 -22.02 5.81 5.82
C PHE A 335 -21.84 6.97 4.84
N TYR A 336 -22.94 7.50 4.33
CA TYR A 336 -22.94 8.41 3.19
C TYR A 336 -23.48 9.79 3.56
N GLY A 337 -22.76 10.83 3.17
CA GLY A 337 -23.33 12.16 3.02
C GLY A 337 -24.35 12.17 1.88
N LYS A 338 -25.19 13.19 1.82
CA LYS A 338 -26.05 13.44 0.66
C LYS A 338 -25.20 13.79 -0.56
N ASP A 339 -25.78 13.66 -1.75
CA ASP A 339 -25.16 14.13 -2.99
C ASP A 339 -24.93 15.65 -2.92
N ALA A 340 -23.79 16.12 -3.44
CA ALA A 340 -23.49 17.56 -3.47
C ALA A 340 -24.52 18.37 -4.28
N ALA A 341 -25.20 17.73 -5.24
CA ALA A 341 -26.30 18.32 -6.01
C ALA A 341 -27.55 18.63 -5.17
N ASP A 342 -27.82 17.82 -4.14
CA ASP A 342 -28.91 18.01 -3.16
C ASP A 342 -28.48 18.93 -1.99
N GLY A 343 -27.32 19.59 -2.11
CA GLY A 343 -26.75 20.49 -1.12
C GLY A 343 -25.73 19.83 -0.17
N GLY A 344 -25.52 18.50 -0.29
CA GLY A 344 -24.63 17.74 0.58
C GLY A 344 -25.11 17.63 2.04
N SER A 345 -24.34 16.90 2.85
CA SER A 345 -24.48 16.86 4.30
C SER A 345 -23.52 17.81 5.01
N ARG A 346 -23.75 18.05 6.31
CA ARG A 346 -22.81 18.75 7.19
C ARG A 346 -22.86 18.29 8.65
N ASP A 347 -21.86 18.69 9.45
CA ASP A 347 -21.77 18.39 10.90
C ASP A 347 -21.86 16.86 11.19
N VAL A 348 -21.20 16.06 10.35
CA VAL A 348 -21.18 14.60 10.45
C VAL A 348 -19.90 14.17 11.17
N HIS A 349 -20.03 13.49 12.31
CA HIS A 349 -18.88 13.05 13.11
C HIS A 349 -18.94 11.53 13.35
N LEU A 350 -18.19 10.76 12.57
CA LEU A 350 -18.14 9.30 12.65
C LEU A 350 -16.90 8.86 13.43
N SER A 351 -17.05 8.03 14.48
CA SER A 351 -15.90 7.59 15.27
C SER A 351 -16.01 6.23 15.95
N GLY A 352 -14.87 5.54 16.07
CA GLY A 352 -14.69 4.38 16.94
C GLY A 352 -15.47 3.11 16.56
N PHE A 353 -15.59 2.77 15.27
CA PHE A 353 -16.19 1.50 14.82
C PHE A 353 -15.46 0.93 13.59
N ALA A 354 -15.71 -0.34 13.28
CA ALA A 354 -15.26 -0.96 12.04
C ALA A 354 -16.38 -1.03 10.99
N ILE A 355 -16.00 -1.01 9.73
CA ILE A 355 -16.83 -1.34 8.57
C ILE A 355 -16.19 -2.55 7.88
N GLU A 356 -16.97 -3.61 7.71
CA GLU A 356 -16.58 -4.78 6.91
C GLU A 356 -17.59 -4.94 5.77
N GLY A 357 -17.16 -4.73 4.53
CA GLY A 357 -17.99 -5.02 3.36
C GLY A 357 -18.05 -6.51 3.03
N ASP A 358 -18.44 -6.78 1.78
CA ASP A 358 -18.46 -8.12 1.18
C ASP A 358 -18.13 -8.06 -0.33
N VAL A 359 -17.37 -7.03 -0.76
CA VAL A 359 -17.02 -6.73 -2.16
C VAL A 359 -15.83 -7.59 -2.60
N ARG A 360 -15.90 -8.21 -3.77
CA ARG A 360 -14.94 -9.26 -4.21
C ARG A 360 -14.42 -9.13 -5.64
N GLU A 361 -14.84 -8.10 -6.35
CA GLU A 361 -14.29 -7.66 -7.63
C GLU A 361 -14.64 -6.18 -7.82
N ARG A 362 -14.02 -5.50 -8.79
CA ARG A 362 -14.25 -4.07 -8.97
C ARG A 362 -15.38 -3.88 -9.98
N VAL A 363 -16.39 -3.14 -9.56
CA VAL A 363 -17.40 -2.58 -10.45
C VAL A 363 -17.38 -1.08 -10.21
N ASP A 364 -16.71 -0.31 -11.06
CA ASP A 364 -16.42 1.10 -10.77
C ASP A 364 -17.67 1.96 -10.62
N THR A 365 -18.78 1.59 -11.28
CA THR A 365 -20.08 2.24 -11.11
C THR A 365 -20.73 2.00 -9.75
N ASP A 366 -20.35 0.95 -9.02
CA ASP A 366 -20.99 0.61 -7.73
C ASP A 366 -20.43 1.44 -6.58
N GLN A 367 -21.30 2.20 -5.91
CA GLN A 367 -21.00 2.97 -4.71
C GLN A 367 -20.93 2.09 -3.45
N VAL A 368 -20.27 0.93 -3.51
CA VAL A 368 -20.09 -0.01 -2.38
C VAL A 368 -18.84 0.33 -1.54
N ASN A 369 -18.75 1.59 -1.12
CA ASN A 369 -17.62 2.14 -0.36
C ASN A 369 -17.93 2.20 1.15
N GLY A 370 -16.91 2.22 1.99
CA GLY A 370 -17.10 2.34 3.45
C GLY A 370 -17.75 3.66 3.87
N ILE A 371 -17.31 4.77 3.25
CA ILE A 371 -17.85 6.12 3.41
C ILE A 371 -17.94 6.80 2.04
N GLY A 372 -18.94 7.66 1.83
CA GLY A 372 -18.94 8.52 0.65
C GLY A 372 -19.97 9.65 0.64
N GLY A 373 -20.24 10.18 -0.55
CA GLY A 373 -21.06 11.39 -0.75
C GLY A 373 -20.39 12.67 -0.25
N ALA A 374 -21.14 13.77 -0.17
CA ALA A 374 -20.63 15.07 0.27
C ALA A 374 -20.92 15.33 1.76
N MET A 375 -19.90 15.66 2.56
CA MET A 375 -20.09 16.04 3.97
C MET A 375 -19.14 17.16 4.41
N SER A 376 -19.67 18.39 4.54
CA SER A 376 -18.87 19.56 4.97
C SER A 376 -18.80 19.70 6.50
N ASP A 377 -17.82 20.43 7.02
CA ASP A 377 -17.65 20.68 8.47
C ASP A 377 -17.63 19.38 9.31
N SER A 378 -17.07 18.30 8.76
CA SER A 378 -17.30 16.92 9.23
C SER A 378 -16.00 16.21 9.65
N SER A 379 -16.09 15.08 10.36
CA SER A 379 -14.92 14.29 10.75
C SER A 379 -15.12 12.77 10.77
N VAL A 380 -14.04 12.04 10.49
CA VAL A 380 -13.99 10.58 10.50
C VAL A 380 -12.75 10.11 11.28
N GLU A 381 -12.95 9.47 12.44
CA GLU A 381 -11.88 9.22 13.42
C GLU A 381 -11.85 7.80 14.02
N GLY A 382 -10.67 7.16 14.01
CA GLY A 382 -10.46 5.89 14.71
C GLY A 382 -11.27 4.71 14.15
N LEU A 383 -11.63 4.75 12.86
CA LEU A 383 -12.34 3.68 12.19
C LEU A 383 -11.39 2.59 11.67
N HIS A 384 -11.95 1.41 11.39
CA HIS A 384 -11.27 0.35 10.65
C HIS A 384 -12.13 -0.12 9.47
N ILE A 385 -11.70 0.08 8.23
CA ILE A 385 -12.49 -0.24 7.02
C ILE A 385 -11.80 -1.34 6.22
N ARG A 386 -12.56 -2.37 5.78
CA ARG A 386 -12.08 -3.42 4.86
C ARG A 386 -13.18 -4.04 3.99
N HIS A 387 -12.79 -4.67 2.89
CA HIS A 387 -13.64 -5.46 1.98
C HIS A 387 -14.75 -4.65 1.29
N THR A 388 -14.43 -3.39 0.98
CA THR A 388 -15.25 -2.42 0.23
C THR A 388 -14.56 -2.08 -1.09
N LYS A 389 -15.26 -1.45 -2.05
CA LYS A 389 -14.61 -1.01 -3.30
C LYS A 389 -13.56 0.05 -2.99
N VAL A 390 -14.00 1.15 -2.39
CA VAL A 390 -13.13 2.22 -1.86
C VAL A 390 -13.36 2.36 -0.35
N GLY A 391 -12.32 2.72 0.39
CA GLY A 391 -12.43 2.95 1.84
C GLY A 391 -13.30 4.16 2.15
N MET A 392 -12.97 5.31 1.56
CA MET A 392 -13.76 6.55 1.62
C MET A 392 -13.71 7.32 0.28
N TRP A 393 -14.83 7.51 -0.42
CA TRP A 393 -14.91 8.21 -1.71
C TRP A 393 -15.81 9.45 -1.60
N PHE A 394 -15.23 10.65 -1.65
CA PHE A 394 -15.96 11.90 -1.44
C PHE A 394 -16.19 12.66 -2.73
N ASP A 395 -17.45 12.68 -3.20
CA ASP A 395 -17.88 13.45 -4.36
C ASP A 395 -18.26 14.89 -3.95
N GLY A 396 -17.43 15.85 -4.35
CA GLY A 396 -17.61 17.27 -4.08
C GLY A 396 -18.64 17.99 -4.98
N PRO A 397 -18.82 19.31 -4.79
CA PRO A 397 -18.05 20.18 -3.90
C PRO A 397 -18.40 20.02 -2.41
N MET A 398 -17.38 20.10 -1.55
CA MET A 398 -17.51 20.11 -0.08
C MET A 398 -16.29 20.73 0.60
N SER A 399 -16.38 21.04 1.90
CA SER A 399 -15.34 21.78 2.63
C SER A 399 -15.11 21.30 4.07
N ASN A 400 -13.91 21.54 4.61
CA ASN A 400 -13.59 21.38 6.04
C ASN A 400 -13.73 19.93 6.60
N LEU A 401 -13.52 18.88 5.78
CA LEU A 401 -13.53 17.50 6.26
C LEU A 401 -12.20 17.13 6.96
N ARG A 402 -12.28 16.48 8.13
CA ARG A 402 -11.13 15.94 8.87
C ARG A 402 -11.18 14.42 9.02
N ILE A 403 -10.33 13.71 8.28
CA ILE A 403 -10.12 12.27 8.41
C ILE A 403 -8.85 12.03 9.23
N THR A 404 -8.92 11.29 10.35
CA THR A 404 -7.74 11.08 11.19
C THR A 404 -7.69 9.76 11.96
N GLY A 405 -6.52 9.16 12.12
CA GLY A 405 -6.33 7.98 12.98
C GLY A 405 -7.05 6.71 12.51
N ASN A 406 -7.36 6.59 11.22
CA ASN A 406 -8.11 5.46 10.67
C ASN A 406 -7.16 4.35 10.16
N VAL A 407 -7.65 3.12 10.14
CA VAL A 407 -7.02 1.97 9.49
C VAL A 407 -7.89 1.56 8.30
N ILE A 408 -7.34 1.54 7.10
CA ILE A 408 -8.04 1.12 5.88
C ILE A 408 -7.21 0.04 5.22
N VAL A 409 -7.75 -1.18 5.14
CA VAL A 409 -7.05 -2.34 4.57
C VAL A 409 -7.94 -3.06 3.57
N ASP A 410 -7.35 -3.88 2.71
CA ASP A 410 -8.05 -4.82 1.81
C ASP A 410 -9.19 -4.14 1.02
N GLN A 411 -8.81 -3.18 0.17
CA GLN A 411 -9.70 -2.41 -0.70
C GLN A 411 -9.52 -2.83 -2.16
N ILE A 412 -10.62 -2.96 -2.90
CA ILE A 412 -10.58 -3.39 -4.31
C ILE A 412 -10.11 -2.26 -5.26
N ALA A 413 -10.21 -1.01 -4.83
CA ALA A 413 -9.70 0.19 -5.47
C ALA A 413 -8.98 1.08 -4.44
N ASP A 414 -9.16 2.40 -4.53
CA ASP A 414 -8.56 3.42 -3.66
C ASP A 414 -8.84 3.16 -2.16
N ALA A 415 -7.97 3.65 -1.26
CA ALA A 415 -8.33 3.69 0.16
C ALA A 415 -9.05 5.00 0.54
N ILE A 416 -8.61 6.16 0.04
CA ILE A 416 -9.35 7.43 0.14
C ILE A 416 -9.21 8.21 -1.17
N ASN A 417 -10.32 8.68 -1.74
CA ASN A 417 -10.32 9.64 -2.85
C ASN A 417 -11.13 10.92 -2.50
N PHE A 418 -10.50 12.08 -2.72
CA PHE A 418 -11.16 13.38 -2.75
C PHE A 418 -11.47 13.74 -4.20
N HIS A 419 -12.73 13.59 -4.62
CA HIS A 419 -13.16 13.75 -6.00
C HIS A 419 -13.94 15.07 -6.20
N GLY A 420 -13.58 15.84 -7.24
CA GLY A 420 -14.47 16.88 -7.79
C GLY A 420 -14.72 18.11 -6.90
N GLY A 421 -13.68 18.74 -6.34
CA GLY A 421 -13.81 20.04 -5.67
C GLY A 421 -13.99 19.96 -4.16
N VAL A 422 -13.30 19.01 -3.52
CA VAL A 422 -13.11 18.98 -2.06
C VAL A 422 -12.14 20.12 -1.67
N THR A 423 -12.43 20.84 -0.59
CA THR A 423 -11.68 22.03 -0.20
C THR A 423 -11.33 22.07 1.29
N GLY A 424 -10.19 22.67 1.65
CA GLY A 424 -9.77 22.88 3.04
C GLY A 424 -9.72 21.62 3.92
N SER A 425 -9.65 20.44 3.32
CA SER A 425 -9.89 19.16 3.99
C SER A 425 -8.58 18.40 4.24
N THR A 426 -8.55 17.58 5.29
CA THR A 426 -7.32 16.94 5.78
C THR A 426 -7.48 15.43 5.96
N VAL A 427 -6.50 14.65 5.50
CA VAL A 427 -6.26 13.26 5.90
C VAL A 427 -4.96 13.19 6.69
N SER A 428 -5.00 12.73 7.94
CA SER A 428 -3.79 12.66 8.77
C SER A 428 -3.73 11.50 9.76
N HIS A 429 -2.55 10.91 9.98
CA HIS A 429 -2.38 9.73 10.83
C HIS A 429 -3.28 8.54 10.42
N THR A 430 -3.62 8.42 9.13
CA THR A 430 -4.30 7.24 8.57
C THR A 430 -3.27 6.21 8.13
N PHE A 431 -3.52 4.94 8.45
CA PHE A 431 -2.77 3.79 7.94
C PHE A 431 -3.56 3.12 6.82
N VAL A 432 -2.92 2.91 5.68
CA VAL A 432 -3.44 2.21 4.50
C VAL A 432 -2.52 1.04 4.18
N ARG A 433 -3.08 -0.17 4.01
CA ARG A 433 -2.34 -1.33 3.49
C ARG A 433 -3.19 -2.11 2.50
N ASN A 434 -2.58 -2.68 1.44
CA ASN A 434 -3.28 -3.57 0.51
C ASN A 434 -4.48 -2.91 -0.23
N SER A 435 -4.29 -1.73 -0.84
CA SER A 435 -5.29 -1.12 -1.75
C SER A 435 -5.16 -1.63 -3.18
N GLY A 436 -6.27 -1.69 -3.91
CA GLY A 436 -6.36 -2.14 -5.31
C GLY A 436 -6.29 -1.02 -6.36
N ASP A 437 -6.06 0.21 -5.89
CA ASP A 437 -5.70 1.42 -6.67
C ASP A 437 -5.00 2.42 -5.72
N ASP A 438 -4.90 3.69 -6.14
CA ASP A 438 -4.32 4.82 -5.41
C ASP A 438 -4.68 4.83 -3.91
N GLY A 439 -3.66 4.68 -3.04
CA GLY A 439 -3.86 4.64 -1.59
C GLY A 439 -4.54 5.92 -1.06
N LEU A 440 -4.00 7.09 -1.37
CA LEU A 440 -4.62 8.39 -1.09
C LEU A 440 -4.64 9.26 -2.35
N ALA A 441 -5.82 9.54 -2.89
CA ALA A 441 -6.01 10.29 -4.12
C ALA A 441 -6.70 11.66 -3.91
N MET A 442 -6.25 12.67 -4.66
CA MET A 442 -7.02 13.89 -4.90
C MET A 442 -7.30 14.01 -6.40
N TRP A 443 -8.50 13.67 -6.85
CA TRP A 443 -8.89 13.78 -8.26
C TRP A 443 -9.72 15.04 -8.53
N SER A 444 -9.09 16.06 -9.12
CA SER A 444 -9.72 17.36 -9.43
C SER A 444 -10.60 17.33 -10.68
N GLU A 445 -11.38 16.27 -10.90
CA GLU A 445 -12.21 16.12 -12.11
C GLU A 445 -13.22 17.28 -12.23
N LYS A 446 -13.15 18.06 -13.32
CA LYS A 446 -14.04 19.20 -13.65
C LYS A 446 -14.13 20.33 -12.59
N ARG A 447 -13.49 20.18 -11.42
CA ARG A 447 -13.53 21.08 -10.26
C ARG A 447 -12.24 20.91 -9.45
N ALA A 448 -11.54 22.02 -9.23
CA ALA A 448 -10.24 22.02 -8.55
C ALA A 448 -10.36 21.66 -7.05
N ASN A 449 -9.75 20.55 -6.64
CA ASN A 449 -9.50 20.28 -5.23
C ASN A 449 -8.54 21.36 -4.70
N THR A 450 -8.93 22.07 -3.64
CA THR A 450 -8.25 23.33 -3.24
C THR A 450 -7.91 23.39 -1.74
N GLY A 451 -6.64 23.63 -1.41
CA GLY A 451 -6.21 23.86 -0.02
C GLY A 451 -6.24 22.61 0.88
N ASN A 452 -6.19 21.40 0.30
CA ASN A 452 -6.28 20.15 1.04
C ASN A 452 -4.90 19.64 1.50
N THR A 453 -4.88 18.82 2.55
CA THR A 453 -3.64 18.30 3.14
C THR A 453 -3.70 16.80 3.42
N PHE A 454 -2.75 16.03 2.86
CA PHE A 454 -2.46 14.65 3.28
C PHE A 454 -1.18 14.64 4.13
N ALA A 455 -1.31 14.56 5.46
CA ALA A 455 -0.22 14.75 6.41
C ALA A 455 0.01 13.56 7.37
N ARG A 456 1.24 13.01 7.41
CA ARG A 456 1.65 11.93 8.32
C ARG A 456 0.75 10.69 8.21
N ASN A 457 0.57 10.16 7.00
CA ASN A 457 -0.11 8.90 6.74
C ASN A 457 0.92 7.82 6.37
N THR A 458 0.59 6.56 6.65
CA THR A 458 1.34 5.41 6.12
C THR A 458 0.53 4.76 5.01
N VAL A 459 1.15 4.48 3.86
CA VAL A 459 0.55 3.71 2.76
C VAL A 459 1.50 2.58 2.37
N GLN A 460 1.03 1.34 2.35
CA GLN A 460 1.88 0.15 2.26
C GLN A 460 1.28 -0.88 1.29
N SER A 461 2.09 -1.38 0.36
CA SER A 461 1.69 -2.40 -0.64
C SER A 461 0.41 -2.08 -1.45
N PRO A 462 0.25 -0.90 -2.07
CA PRO A 462 -0.80 -0.70 -3.07
C PRO A 462 -0.51 -1.58 -4.30
N VAL A 463 -1.49 -2.42 -4.65
CA VAL A 463 -1.40 -3.50 -5.64
C VAL A 463 -1.46 -2.98 -7.09
N LEU A 464 -2.02 -1.79 -7.28
CA LEU A 464 -2.11 -1.05 -8.52
C LEU A 464 -1.81 0.42 -8.23
N ALA A 465 -1.39 1.16 -9.26
CA ALA A 465 -1.26 2.61 -9.23
C ALA A 465 -0.37 3.08 -8.07
N ASN A 466 -0.78 4.11 -7.32
CA ASN A 466 0.12 4.89 -6.48
C ASN A 466 -0.11 4.73 -4.98
N GLY A 467 0.87 5.15 -4.18
CA GLY A 467 0.65 5.30 -2.74
C GLY A 467 -0.10 6.59 -2.42
N ILE A 468 0.34 7.71 -2.98
CA ILE A 468 -0.36 9.00 -2.92
C ILE A 468 -0.35 9.64 -4.32
N ALA A 469 -1.52 10.00 -4.83
CA ALA A 469 -1.68 10.63 -6.13
C ALA A 469 -2.43 11.97 -6.03
N ILE A 470 -1.86 13.01 -6.64
CA ILE A 470 -2.53 14.30 -6.83
C ILE A 470 -2.77 14.49 -8.33
N TYR A 471 -4.03 14.55 -8.72
CA TYR A 471 -4.46 14.88 -10.08
C TYR A 471 -5.01 16.31 -10.11
N GLY A 472 -4.17 17.24 -10.56
CA GLY A 472 -4.52 18.66 -10.70
C GLY A 472 -4.79 19.39 -9.37
N GLY A 473 -5.53 20.50 -9.46
CA GLY A 473 -6.01 21.26 -8.30
C GLY A 473 -5.10 22.42 -7.86
N THR A 474 -5.43 23.05 -6.73
CA THR A 474 -4.82 24.33 -6.29
C THR A 474 -4.36 24.30 -4.83
N ASP A 475 -3.17 24.80 -4.53
CA ASP A 475 -2.68 25.04 -3.15
C ASP A 475 -2.75 23.82 -2.20
N ASN A 476 -2.54 22.61 -2.73
CA ASN A 476 -2.61 21.36 -1.95
C ASN A 476 -1.25 20.98 -1.33
N THR A 477 -1.27 20.16 -0.27
CA THR A 477 -0.06 19.72 0.47
C THR A 477 -0.06 18.20 0.72
N VAL A 478 1.09 17.57 0.49
CA VAL A 478 1.40 16.17 0.82
C VAL A 478 2.62 16.17 1.73
N SER A 479 2.46 15.89 3.02
CA SER A 479 3.57 16.03 3.98
C SER A 479 3.77 14.93 5.02
N GLY A 480 5.00 14.65 5.40
CA GLY A 480 5.30 13.73 6.52
C GLY A 480 4.93 12.27 6.28
N ASN A 481 4.52 11.86 5.07
CA ASN A 481 3.96 10.53 4.82
C ASN A 481 5.07 9.47 4.66
N LEU A 482 4.77 8.23 5.03
CA LEU A 482 5.57 7.05 4.73
C LEU A 482 4.84 6.23 3.66
N VAL A 483 5.49 5.96 2.53
CA VAL A 483 4.87 5.25 1.41
C VAL A 483 5.77 4.12 0.94
N ALA A 484 5.29 2.88 1.05
CA ALA A 484 6.09 1.68 0.87
C ALA A 484 5.46 0.67 -0.10
N ASP A 485 6.33 -0.06 -0.77
CA ASP A 485 6.01 -1.29 -1.51
C ASP A 485 4.94 -1.21 -2.64
N PRO A 486 4.78 -0.11 -3.42
CA PRO A 486 3.86 -0.11 -4.57
C PRO A 486 4.23 -1.20 -5.58
N VAL A 487 3.23 -1.85 -6.21
CA VAL A 487 3.46 -3.11 -6.94
C VAL A 487 3.59 -2.93 -8.46
N ARG A 488 2.63 -2.30 -9.13
CA ARG A 488 2.61 -2.13 -10.60
C ARG A 488 1.81 -0.91 -11.05
N GLU A 489 2.09 -0.44 -12.28
CA GLU A 489 1.27 0.56 -13.01
C GLU A 489 1.13 1.94 -12.30
N GLY A 490 1.97 2.20 -11.29
CA GLY A 490 2.15 3.48 -10.60
C GLY A 490 3.24 3.40 -9.53
N SER A 491 3.37 4.40 -8.66
CA SER A 491 4.41 4.40 -7.62
C SER A 491 4.13 5.26 -6.40
N ALA A 492 5.09 5.39 -5.48
CA ALA A 492 4.82 5.92 -4.15
C ALA A 492 4.21 7.33 -4.16
N LEU A 493 4.76 8.28 -4.90
CA LEU A 493 4.21 9.64 -5.04
C LEU A 493 3.93 9.97 -6.51
N HIS A 494 2.74 10.45 -6.82
CA HIS A 494 2.34 10.82 -8.19
C HIS A 494 1.78 12.24 -8.29
N VAL A 495 2.19 12.94 -9.34
CA VAL A 495 1.69 14.27 -9.73
C VAL A 495 1.25 14.19 -11.19
N GLY A 496 -0.06 13.98 -11.40
CA GLY A 496 -0.63 13.65 -12.71
C GLY A 496 -1.47 14.79 -13.30
N ALA A 497 -1.05 15.34 -14.43
CA ALA A 497 -1.89 16.17 -15.29
C ALA A 497 -2.61 15.26 -16.30
N ARG A 498 -3.55 14.46 -15.78
CA ARG A 498 -4.34 13.45 -16.52
C ARG A 498 -5.77 13.32 -15.99
N PHE A 499 -6.57 12.45 -16.61
CA PHE A 499 -7.94 12.09 -16.20
C PHE A 499 -8.92 13.29 -16.17
N GLY A 500 -8.78 14.25 -17.08
CA GLY A 500 -9.70 15.40 -17.17
C GLY A 500 -9.71 16.28 -15.92
N ALA A 501 -8.64 16.24 -15.12
CA ALA A 501 -8.50 17.04 -13.91
C ALA A 501 -8.22 18.52 -14.25
N GLU A 502 -8.76 19.43 -13.43
CA GLU A 502 -8.42 20.86 -13.49
C GLU A 502 -6.90 21.09 -13.31
N ALA A 503 -6.32 21.94 -14.15
CA ALA A 503 -4.88 22.25 -14.15
C ALA A 503 -4.31 22.52 -12.75
N PHE A 504 -3.05 22.12 -12.52
CA PHE A 504 -2.31 22.55 -11.33
C PHE A 504 -2.21 24.08 -11.28
N ARG A 505 -2.53 24.68 -10.14
CA ARG A 505 -2.45 26.14 -9.92
C ARG A 505 -1.94 26.46 -8.52
N GLY A 506 -1.46 27.69 -8.34
CA GLY A 506 -0.85 28.10 -7.08
C GLY A 506 0.39 27.26 -6.80
N ARG A 507 0.45 26.64 -5.61
CA ARG A 507 1.57 25.79 -5.18
C ARG A 507 1.15 24.36 -4.83
N LEU A 508 2.05 23.40 -5.03
CA LEU A 508 1.92 22.03 -4.51
C LEU A 508 3.16 21.68 -3.69
N ASP A 509 2.98 21.48 -2.38
CA ASP A 509 4.07 21.12 -1.47
C ASP A 509 4.10 19.62 -1.21
N LEU A 510 5.13 18.92 -1.70
CA LEU A 510 5.46 17.53 -1.37
C LEU A 510 6.67 17.53 -0.42
N THR A 511 6.42 17.76 0.88
CA THR A 511 7.47 18.03 1.88
C THR A 511 7.57 16.94 2.95
N ASP A 512 8.76 16.61 3.45
CA ASP A 512 8.94 15.67 4.58
C ASP A 512 8.41 14.23 4.34
N ASN A 513 8.25 13.78 3.10
CA ASN A 513 7.78 12.42 2.81
C ASN A 513 8.93 11.41 2.76
N THR A 514 8.64 10.11 2.87
CA THR A 514 9.63 9.05 2.68
C THR A 514 9.03 7.91 1.87
N THR A 515 9.65 7.59 0.74
CA THR A 515 9.27 6.46 -0.11
C THR A 515 10.22 5.29 0.11
N VAL A 516 9.69 4.07 0.03
CA VAL A 516 10.43 2.83 0.31
C VAL A 516 10.11 1.79 -0.76
N ARG A 517 11.13 1.19 -1.38
CA ARG A 517 10.99 0.09 -2.36
C ARG A 517 10.04 0.43 -3.52
N ALA A 518 10.04 1.71 -3.89
CA ALA A 518 9.21 2.32 -4.91
C ALA A 518 9.92 2.36 -6.28
N GLY A 519 9.33 3.06 -7.26
CA GLY A 519 9.70 2.96 -8.68
C GLY A 519 9.37 1.56 -9.19
N THR A 520 8.14 1.34 -9.66
CA THR A 520 7.71 0.03 -10.19
C THR A 520 8.09 -0.12 -11.66
N TYR A 521 7.88 -1.30 -12.24
CA TYR A 521 7.90 -1.47 -13.68
C TYR A 521 6.52 -1.13 -14.26
N GLU A 522 6.48 -0.22 -15.24
CA GLU A 522 5.30 0.05 -16.04
C GLU A 522 5.27 -0.93 -17.23
N LEU A 523 4.17 -1.67 -17.37
CA LEU A 523 4.08 -2.84 -18.24
C LEU A 523 3.87 -2.50 -19.71
N ASN A 524 3.33 -1.32 -20.03
CA ASN A 524 2.94 -0.93 -21.37
C ASN A 524 4.08 -0.25 -22.13
N TRP A 525 4.64 0.81 -21.55
CA TRP A 525 5.88 1.46 -21.97
C TRP A 525 7.11 0.56 -21.76
N ARG A 526 7.02 -0.44 -20.87
CA ARG A 526 8.09 -1.39 -20.52
C ARG A 526 9.34 -0.70 -19.95
N ILE A 527 9.14 0.22 -19.01
CA ILE A 527 10.20 1.02 -18.37
C ILE A 527 9.99 1.12 -16.86
N GLY A 528 11.03 1.52 -16.14
CA GLY A 528 10.95 1.78 -14.71
C GLY A 528 10.40 3.16 -14.38
N LEU A 529 9.42 3.24 -13.48
CA LEU A 529 8.90 4.49 -12.95
C LEU A 529 9.87 5.13 -11.93
N GLY A 530 9.59 6.40 -11.61
CA GLY A 530 10.17 7.10 -10.46
C GLY A 530 9.42 6.78 -9.17
N ALA A 531 10.12 6.77 -8.04
CA ALA A 531 9.50 6.70 -6.71
C ALA A 531 8.61 7.91 -6.42
N ILE A 532 9.03 9.10 -6.87
CA ILE A 532 8.13 10.18 -7.27
C ILE A 532 8.08 10.28 -8.79
N TRP A 533 6.89 10.39 -9.37
CA TRP A 533 6.74 10.54 -10.82
C TRP A 533 5.69 11.59 -11.25
N PHE A 534 6.08 12.42 -12.20
CA PHE A 534 5.31 13.52 -12.78
C PHE A 534 4.88 13.13 -14.19
N PHE A 535 3.58 13.18 -14.48
CA PHE A 535 3.03 12.75 -15.76
C PHE A 535 2.13 13.84 -16.38
N ALA A 536 2.59 14.43 -17.48
CA ALA A 536 1.80 15.33 -18.31
C ALA A 536 1.17 14.54 -19.48
N LEU A 537 -0.16 14.40 -19.47
CA LEU A 537 -0.93 13.67 -20.50
C LEU A 537 -1.99 14.56 -21.17
N ASP A 538 -2.76 15.30 -20.36
CA ASP A 538 -3.90 16.11 -20.84
C ASP A 538 -3.53 17.60 -21.02
N GLN A 539 -2.45 18.06 -20.35
CA GLN A 539 -2.03 19.46 -20.25
C GLN A 539 -0.58 19.59 -19.74
N ASP A 540 0.01 20.79 -19.85
CA ASP A 540 1.30 21.13 -19.23
C ASP A 540 1.24 20.99 -17.69
N ILE A 541 2.41 20.74 -17.09
CA ILE A 541 2.66 20.94 -15.65
C ILE A 541 3.60 22.15 -15.55
N ASP A 542 3.10 23.29 -15.03
CA ASP A 542 3.88 24.55 -14.94
C ASP A 542 3.66 25.36 -13.65
N ALA A 543 2.89 24.84 -12.70
CA ALA A 543 2.70 25.43 -11.36
C ALA A 543 3.95 25.33 -10.47
N ASP A 544 3.96 26.04 -9.33
CA ASP A 544 5.03 25.98 -8.32
C ASP A 544 4.95 24.67 -7.52
N ILE A 545 5.68 23.63 -7.95
CA ILE A 545 5.65 22.31 -7.31
C ILE A 545 6.97 22.06 -6.58
N ARG A 546 6.91 21.99 -5.25
CA ARG A 546 8.10 21.89 -4.40
C ARG A 546 8.19 20.54 -3.72
N VAL A 547 9.27 19.83 -4.02
CA VAL A 547 9.64 18.55 -3.42
C VAL A 547 10.76 18.86 -2.43
N THR A 548 10.53 18.72 -1.13
CA THR A 548 11.45 19.27 -0.12
C THR A 548 11.64 18.37 1.09
N ARG A 549 12.89 18.04 1.45
CA ARG A 549 13.21 17.16 2.61
C ARG A 549 12.54 15.76 2.51
N ASN A 550 12.35 15.29 1.28
CA ASN A 550 11.85 13.94 1.02
C ASN A 550 13.03 12.96 0.94
N HIS A 551 12.81 11.73 1.43
CA HIS A 551 13.77 10.63 1.30
C HIS A 551 13.21 9.58 0.32
N PHE A 552 14.04 9.08 -0.58
CA PHE A 552 13.69 8.03 -1.55
C PHE A 552 14.61 6.82 -1.33
N LEU A 553 14.08 5.73 -0.75
CA LEU A 553 14.87 4.62 -0.22
C LEU A 553 14.64 3.31 -0.99
N ASP A 554 15.71 2.60 -1.33
CA ASP A 554 15.68 1.25 -1.95
C ASP A 554 14.85 1.17 -3.25
N ASN A 555 14.92 2.21 -4.09
CA ASN A 555 14.05 2.33 -5.26
C ASN A 555 14.44 1.32 -6.35
N THR A 556 13.49 0.59 -6.93
CA THR A 556 13.76 -0.50 -7.89
C THR A 556 14.32 0.02 -9.22
N TYR A 557 13.87 1.20 -9.65
CA TYR A 557 14.33 1.85 -10.87
C TYR A 557 14.80 3.27 -10.54
N ASN A 558 13.96 4.28 -10.78
CA ASN A 558 14.34 5.68 -10.64
C ASN A 558 13.85 6.27 -9.30
N ALA A 559 14.56 7.26 -8.77
CA ALA A 559 14.08 8.02 -7.62
C ALA A 559 13.05 9.07 -8.07
N ILE A 560 13.38 9.84 -9.11
CA ILE A 560 12.54 10.88 -9.72
C ILE A 560 12.31 10.53 -11.19
N MET A 561 11.08 10.68 -11.68
CA MET A 561 10.76 10.58 -13.11
C MET A 561 9.82 11.71 -13.55
N LEU A 562 10.09 12.30 -14.72
CA LEU A 562 9.22 13.29 -15.36
C LEU A 562 8.93 12.80 -16.78
N VAL A 563 7.67 12.61 -17.14
CA VAL A 563 7.26 11.92 -18.38
C VAL A 563 6.06 12.58 -19.06
N THR A 564 6.09 12.58 -20.39
CA THR A 564 4.95 12.82 -21.27
C THR A 564 4.70 11.56 -22.10
N ASP A 565 3.44 11.18 -22.34
CA ASP A 565 3.16 10.01 -23.17
C ASP A 565 3.49 10.28 -24.65
N TRP A 566 3.85 9.24 -25.39
CA TRP A 566 4.39 9.36 -26.74
C TRP A 566 3.50 10.17 -27.72
N PRO A 567 2.16 10.03 -27.74
CA PRO A 567 1.30 10.81 -28.64
C PRO A 567 1.28 12.31 -28.36
N VAL A 568 1.72 12.75 -27.17
CA VAL A 568 1.69 14.16 -26.72
C VAL A 568 3.06 14.71 -26.35
N LYS A 569 4.15 13.97 -26.62
CA LYS A 569 5.52 14.25 -26.17
C LYS A 569 6.06 15.64 -26.58
N ASP A 570 5.57 16.20 -27.68
CA ASP A 570 5.98 17.51 -28.19
C ASP A 570 4.95 18.62 -27.86
N THR A 571 3.75 18.21 -27.46
CA THR A 571 2.62 19.08 -27.09
C THR A 571 2.78 19.59 -25.67
N TYR A 572 2.94 18.68 -24.70
CA TYR A 572 2.95 19.00 -23.27
C TYR A 572 4.35 18.94 -22.65
N LYS A 573 4.53 19.71 -21.57
CA LYS A 573 5.84 20.02 -20.97
C LYS A 573 5.75 20.08 -19.45
N ILE A 574 6.85 19.78 -18.78
CA ILE A 574 6.94 19.76 -17.31
C ILE A 574 7.97 20.79 -16.84
N ARG A 575 7.50 21.81 -16.12
CA ARG A 575 8.24 22.95 -15.57
C ARG A 575 7.76 23.25 -14.15
N GLY A 576 8.39 24.20 -13.47
CA GLY A 576 7.99 24.62 -12.12
C GLY A 576 8.24 23.59 -11.02
N VAL A 577 8.91 22.48 -11.34
CA VAL A 577 9.26 21.44 -10.37
C VAL A 577 10.61 21.75 -9.73
N HIS A 578 10.60 21.88 -8.40
CA HIS A 578 11.74 22.30 -7.59
C HIS A 578 12.07 21.23 -6.53
N PHE A 579 13.25 20.61 -6.65
CA PHE A 579 13.77 19.62 -5.70
C PHE A 579 14.76 20.28 -4.73
N LYS A 580 14.53 20.12 -3.43
CA LYS A 580 15.38 20.68 -2.37
C LYS A 580 15.60 19.71 -1.20
N ASP A 581 16.81 19.67 -0.65
CA ASP A 581 17.15 18.90 0.56
C ASP A 581 16.76 17.40 0.44
N ILE A 582 16.93 16.80 -0.75
CA ILE A 582 16.46 15.45 -1.05
C ILE A 582 17.54 14.43 -0.71
N ARG A 583 17.15 13.27 -0.17
CA ARG A 583 18.08 12.15 0.09
C ARG A 583 17.67 10.91 -0.69
N VAL A 584 18.56 10.40 -1.53
CA VAL A 584 18.35 9.16 -2.30
C VAL A 584 19.32 8.09 -1.82
N ASP A 585 18.80 7.05 -1.17
CA ASP A 585 19.60 5.92 -0.70
C ASP A 585 19.19 4.64 -1.41
N GLY A 586 19.89 4.35 -2.50
CA GLY A 586 19.59 3.24 -3.38
C GLY A 586 18.56 3.60 -4.45
N THR A 587 18.99 3.56 -5.72
CA THR A 587 18.07 3.61 -6.86
C THR A 587 18.62 2.72 -7.97
N GLY A 588 17.84 1.73 -8.40
CA GLY A 588 18.32 0.66 -9.26
C GLY A 588 18.77 1.10 -10.65
N THR A 589 18.32 2.27 -11.11
CA THR A 589 18.78 2.93 -12.34
C THR A 589 19.29 4.35 -12.05
N SER A 590 18.43 5.38 -12.10
CA SER A 590 18.87 6.79 -12.10
C SER A 590 18.22 7.61 -10.98
N VAL A 591 18.89 8.67 -10.51
CA VAL A 591 18.28 9.66 -9.61
C VAL A 591 17.17 10.39 -10.34
N VAL A 592 17.40 10.80 -11.59
CA VAL A 592 16.41 11.47 -12.46
C VAL A 592 16.26 10.72 -13.78
N SER A 593 15.02 10.40 -14.16
CA SER A 593 14.64 9.97 -15.51
C SER A 593 13.76 11.03 -16.17
N ALA A 594 14.29 11.76 -17.15
CA ALA A 594 13.62 12.86 -17.85
C ALA A 594 13.19 12.43 -19.27
N ARG A 595 11.88 12.30 -19.47
CA ARG A 595 11.19 11.81 -20.68
C ARG A 595 10.04 12.74 -21.08
N ALA A 596 10.29 14.03 -20.97
CA ALA A 596 9.44 15.15 -21.37
C ALA A 596 10.32 16.36 -21.71
N ALA A 597 9.80 17.35 -22.45
CA ALA A 597 10.44 18.67 -22.54
C ALA A 597 10.13 19.54 -21.32
N GLY A 598 11.04 20.45 -20.97
CA GLY A 598 10.86 21.42 -19.89
C GLY A 598 12.09 21.56 -19.00
N SER A 599 11.89 21.64 -17.69
CA SER A 599 13.01 21.84 -16.74
C SER A 599 12.63 21.56 -15.27
N ALA A 600 13.62 21.17 -14.48
CA ALA A 600 13.53 21.13 -13.01
C ALA A 600 14.80 21.71 -12.35
N THR A 601 14.66 22.25 -11.13
CA THR A 601 15.79 22.73 -10.33
C THR A 601 16.16 21.74 -9.23
N PHE A 602 17.44 21.63 -8.90
CA PHE A 602 17.97 20.75 -7.86
C PHE A 602 18.88 21.55 -6.92
N GLU A 603 18.56 21.57 -5.64
CA GLU A 603 19.36 22.21 -4.58
C GLU A 603 19.55 21.20 -3.44
N ASN A 604 20.79 20.99 -2.99
CA ASN A 604 21.09 20.15 -1.83
C ASN A 604 20.45 18.74 -1.94
N VAL A 605 20.65 18.06 -3.07
CA VAL A 605 20.20 16.67 -3.28
C VAL A 605 21.38 15.71 -3.13
N ASP A 606 21.37 15.00 -2.00
CA ASP A 606 22.35 13.98 -1.63
C ASP A 606 21.92 12.63 -2.23
N ALA A 607 22.77 12.00 -3.05
CA ALA A 607 22.46 10.67 -3.61
C ALA A 607 23.58 9.65 -3.36
N ARG A 608 23.21 8.43 -2.97
CA ARG A 608 24.15 7.31 -2.86
C ARG A 608 23.53 6.02 -3.36
N ASN A 609 24.39 5.07 -3.71
CA ASN A 609 24.00 3.74 -4.21
C ASN A 609 23.17 3.81 -5.51
N VAL A 610 23.57 4.68 -6.44
CA VAL A 610 22.94 4.83 -7.77
C VAL A 610 23.42 3.72 -8.72
N GLY A 611 22.49 2.99 -9.34
CA GLY A 611 22.77 1.79 -10.12
C GLY A 611 23.31 2.02 -11.53
N ALA A 612 22.88 3.10 -12.20
CA ALA A 612 23.25 3.46 -13.56
C ALA A 612 23.71 4.94 -13.64
N VAL A 613 23.56 5.58 -14.80
CA VAL A 613 23.83 7.02 -14.95
C VAL A 613 22.90 7.83 -14.03
N GLY A 614 23.45 8.79 -13.28
CA GLY A 614 22.69 9.58 -12.29
C GLY A 614 21.49 10.32 -12.87
N VAL A 615 21.63 10.83 -14.10
CA VAL A 615 20.56 11.44 -14.88
C VAL A 615 20.43 10.68 -16.20
N ASN A 616 19.24 10.13 -16.46
CA ASN A 616 18.84 9.54 -17.73
C ASN A 616 17.94 10.54 -18.47
N ASN A 617 18.51 11.30 -19.40
CA ASN A 617 17.84 12.42 -20.06
C ASN A 617 17.55 12.10 -21.54
N CYS A 618 16.28 11.83 -21.83
CA CYS A 618 15.73 11.61 -23.17
C CYS A 618 15.00 12.83 -23.74
N GLY A 619 14.61 13.80 -22.90
CA GLY A 619 13.81 14.94 -23.31
C GLY A 619 12.47 14.52 -23.95
N SER A 620 12.10 15.17 -25.06
CA SER A 620 10.98 14.76 -25.90
C SER A 620 11.40 13.82 -27.04
N PHE A 621 12.54 13.12 -26.90
CA PHE A 621 13.04 12.11 -27.85
C PHE A 621 13.36 12.64 -29.26
N ASN A 622 13.46 13.95 -29.49
CA ASN A 622 13.89 14.48 -30.80
C ASN A 622 15.43 14.60 -30.92
N PHE A 623 16.16 14.33 -29.84
CA PHE A 623 17.62 14.19 -29.77
C PHE A 623 18.40 15.28 -30.52
N THR A 624 18.11 16.54 -30.20
CA THR A 624 18.59 17.67 -30.99
C THR A 624 20.11 17.90 -30.85
N PRO A 625 20.78 18.53 -31.84
CA PRO A 625 22.17 18.98 -31.70
C PRO A 625 22.41 20.02 -30.59
N ALA A 626 21.35 20.60 -30.01
CA ALA A 626 21.42 21.51 -28.86
C ALA A 626 21.27 20.77 -27.51
N GLY A 627 21.26 19.43 -27.52
CA GLY A 627 21.01 18.59 -26.35
C GLY A 627 19.52 18.21 -26.21
N SER A 628 19.17 17.76 -25.01
CA SER A 628 17.82 17.41 -24.61
C SER A 628 16.93 18.64 -24.49
N GLU A 629 15.63 18.47 -24.74
CA GLU A 629 14.59 19.46 -24.47
C GLU A 629 14.24 19.57 -22.97
N PHE A 630 14.85 18.76 -22.10
CA PHE A 630 14.77 18.89 -20.65
C PHE A 630 16.06 19.45 -20.05
N ALA A 631 15.96 20.60 -19.39
CA ALA A 631 17.08 21.25 -18.69
C ALA A 631 17.07 20.96 -17.18
N LEU A 632 18.20 20.50 -16.67
CA LEU A 632 18.50 20.39 -15.25
C LEU A 632 19.20 21.67 -14.80
N VAL A 633 18.66 22.31 -13.76
CA VAL A 633 19.21 23.53 -13.17
C VAL A 633 19.81 23.20 -11.80
N ASP A 634 21.12 23.07 -11.76
CA ASP A 634 21.90 22.95 -10.53
C ASP A 634 21.90 24.30 -9.77
N LEU A 635 21.43 24.28 -8.53
CA LEU A 635 21.44 25.43 -7.60
C LEU A 635 22.52 25.29 -6.51
N GLY A 636 23.34 24.23 -6.57
CA GLY A 636 24.40 23.92 -5.62
C GLY A 636 23.99 22.93 -4.52
N GLY A 637 24.99 22.37 -3.85
CA GLY A 637 24.82 21.38 -2.76
C GLY A 637 24.48 19.97 -3.22
N ASN A 638 24.30 19.72 -4.52
CA ASN A 638 24.02 18.39 -5.06
C ASN A 638 25.28 17.50 -5.00
N ASP A 639 25.24 16.39 -4.27
CA ASP A 639 26.42 15.55 -4.02
C ASP A 639 26.16 14.03 -4.07
N GLY A 640 27.26 13.26 -4.07
CA GLY A 640 27.25 11.81 -4.12
C GLY A 640 26.92 11.23 -5.50
N GLY A 641 26.72 9.91 -5.57
CA GLY A 641 26.55 9.19 -6.83
C GLY A 641 26.54 7.67 -6.72
N GLY A 642 27.12 7.00 -7.72
CA GLY A 642 27.12 5.55 -7.81
C GLY A 642 28.01 4.98 -8.91
N THR A 643 27.53 3.99 -9.66
CA THR A 643 28.33 3.19 -10.60
C THR A 643 29.01 4.00 -11.71
N THR A 644 28.49 5.18 -12.03
CA THR A 644 29.01 6.08 -13.07
C THR A 644 29.72 7.34 -12.54
N GLY A 645 29.96 7.44 -11.23
CA GLY A 645 30.44 8.66 -10.57
C GLY A 645 29.29 9.53 -10.04
N ASP A 646 29.55 10.85 -9.92
CA ASP A 646 28.64 11.82 -9.29
C ASP A 646 27.30 11.92 -10.04
N TRP A 647 26.18 11.97 -9.31
CA TRP A 647 24.86 11.83 -9.92
C TRP A 647 24.46 13.02 -10.81
N LEU A 648 24.93 14.22 -10.46
CA LEU A 648 24.75 15.47 -11.22
C LEU A 648 26.10 16.07 -11.66
N ALA A 649 27.02 15.20 -12.11
CA ALA A 649 28.33 15.61 -12.62
C ALA A 649 28.24 16.72 -13.70
N PRO A 650 29.17 17.69 -13.77
CA PRO A 650 29.07 18.85 -14.66
C PRO A 650 28.91 18.56 -16.16
N TRP A 651 29.27 17.37 -16.62
CA TRP A 651 29.10 16.95 -18.03
C TRP A 651 27.65 16.55 -18.38
N LEU A 652 26.78 16.37 -17.38
CA LEU A 652 25.34 16.15 -17.55
C LEU A 652 24.59 17.48 -17.81
N LEU A 653 25.18 18.60 -17.41
CA LEU A 653 24.53 19.91 -17.36
C LEU A 653 24.74 20.74 -18.64
N PRO A 654 23.77 21.60 -19.00
CA PRO A 654 22.43 21.70 -18.41
C PRO A 654 21.46 20.64 -18.95
N ASN A 655 21.75 20.02 -20.11
CA ASN A 655 20.78 19.21 -20.85
C ASN A 655 21.43 18.12 -21.71
N THR A 656 22.55 17.52 -21.27
CA THR A 656 23.22 16.46 -22.04
C THR A 656 22.29 15.26 -22.25
N ILE A 657 22.23 14.76 -23.49
CA ILE A 657 21.46 13.57 -23.84
C ILE A 657 22.19 12.34 -23.30
N THR A 658 21.58 11.64 -22.35
CA THR A 658 22.07 10.41 -21.73
C THR A 658 21.07 9.27 -21.83
N CYS A 659 20.12 9.39 -22.78
CA CYS A 659 18.97 8.51 -22.92
C CYS A 659 19.35 7.03 -23.07
N ASP A 660 19.09 6.26 -22.01
CA ASP A 660 18.95 4.80 -22.09
C ASP A 660 17.47 4.48 -21.89
N ASP A 661 16.86 3.81 -22.88
CA ASP A 661 15.44 3.46 -22.79
C ASP A 661 15.18 2.40 -21.70
N ARG A 662 16.13 1.46 -21.49
CA ARG A 662 15.99 0.35 -20.52
C ARG A 662 17.34 0.01 -19.88
N PRO A 663 17.91 0.92 -19.06
CA PRO A 663 19.19 0.67 -18.39
C PRO A 663 19.12 -0.56 -17.47
N PRO A 664 20.20 -1.35 -17.35
CA PRO A 664 20.25 -2.48 -16.44
C PRO A 664 19.96 -2.06 -14.99
N VAL A 665 19.08 -2.82 -14.32
CA VAL A 665 18.74 -2.59 -12.91
C VAL A 665 19.82 -3.20 -12.03
N VAL A 666 20.45 -2.37 -11.19
CA VAL A 666 21.40 -2.80 -10.17
C VAL A 666 20.75 -2.66 -8.80
N ALA A 667 20.32 -3.77 -8.20
CA ALA A 667 19.67 -3.74 -6.88
C ALA A 667 20.58 -3.06 -5.83
N PRO A 668 20.10 -2.01 -5.14
CA PRO A 668 20.91 -1.30 -4.15
C PRO A 668 21.09 -2.13 -2.86
N PRO A 669 22.08 -1.80 -2.01
CA PRO A 669 22.14 -2.30 -0.64
C PRO A 669 20.97 -1.78 0.19
N ALA A 670 20.72 -2.43 1.33
CA ALA A 670 19.69 -1.97 2.28
C ALA A 670 20.00 -0.54 2.78
N PRO A 671 18.98 0.35 2.88
CA PRO A 671 19.18 1.73 3.32
C PRO A 671 19.78 1.87 4.72
N GLY A 672 20.55 2.94 4.92
CA GLY A 672 21.24 3.27 6.16
C GLY A 672 20.93 4.67 6.68
N ALA A 673 21.53 5.01 7.83
CA ALA A 673 21.45 6.36 8.39
C ALA A 673 22.15 7.42 7.50
N TRP A 674 21.84 8.69 7.76
CA TRP A 674 22.34 9.87 7.03
C TRP A 674 22.72 11.00 8.00
#